data_AF-E9G500-F1
#
_entry.id   AF-E9G500-F1
#
_cell.length_a   1.000
_cell.length_b   1.000
_cell.length_c   1.000
_cell.angle_alpha   90.00
_cell.angle_beta   90.00
_cell.angle_gamma   90.00
#
_symmetry.space_group_name_H-M   'P 1'
#
loop_
_entity.id
_entity.type
_entity.pdbx_description
1 polymer ?
#
loop_
_entity_poly.entity_id
_entity_poly.type
_entity_poly.pdbx_seq_one_letter_code
_entity_poly.pdbx_strand_id
1 'polypeptide(L)'
;MRRTSGAMNASMSSSLSQPRAGGSSRTGTRRDSESASVTSVATSRASTAISRDLLRERDQHIEQLMKEREMERSEVTRAAAQADEAEHQLSLLQRRYNLEKEEFAKKMEELERLLLAAESARSSQGATIDDLQFRLEEETILRSEIEAQQKGMDDKEKEWARQVEQLESEAQRCFEAEELAARYKDELDALQAKGQQQPQSATPENDQSDDRIRQLEASVRVKENELLQLKDSKQELSKSLESEQLKNRNAEERFQALETELQVTKTSLNEIQNVGETELGQWKNKLEILERQNAESRQELEKLNKEKTRFETQFNEAQALLNRSQDAEVTESRDLKAKLEEMTRRHAESQEQMSKLNEEKERLQLQLADSLASTNQTKHDGDAELNKLKVKLDELERQEAKNEEQLFNLDEDKVRLELQLADTQATAAQLEEAKRVEAETKNQEIEQLKNLIEALEHQKEDSKVQLANVEEEKIRLDAELQRVHALLEESKEVAKADADTNKFEFEELKAQYDALEVQQTEIQIQLANIQEEKMKSEEEKVKLDAELQSVRALLVESTGAAKSEVEETRNEFVELKVKYSGLERQLAEVNVHLENVQKEKTNSEEEKTKLVAELKAAQDSLSVSKEAAKSESEKKNNEYEELKDKYETLELQQMEVKIQLANLEEENVKADEEKSRLEAELKTTRVSLAESVEAAKTEAEKKKLEFEELKREFEVLGLQQSEIKVQMTKLQEEKTKSELALQKKCEEEAEQWRKKCNDFEQQKAANEQRLNQLDEEKSRLESELLRLSSTSSNASQDLTRLHGELMAARQTLGEAQSQSSKLELEKTGLEQLNATLHSDLQKRDEKIVEFSSLKADLERQIQEVSQTLKDDQKKFEKEKDAAKTE
;
A
#
# COMPACT_ATOMS: atom_id res chain seq x y z
N MET A 1 -54.42 -28.53 -6.66
CA MET A 1 -54.41 -29.74 -7.52
C MET A 1 -53.16 -30.57 -7.21
N ARG A 2 -53.31 -31.90 -7.29
CA ARG A 2 -52.44 -33.04 -6.83
C ARG A 2 -50.92 -32.83 -7.01
N ARG A 3 -50.01 -33.05 -6.04
CA ARG A 3 -49.59 -34.27 -5.29
C ARG A 3 -49.22 -35.47 -6.17
N THR A 4 -47.94 -35.88 -6.12
CA THR A 4 -47.53 -37.26 -5.76
C THR A 4 -46.11 -37.27 -5.19
N SER A 5 -46.01 -37.80 -3.97
CA SER A 5 -44.81 -38.29 -3.29
C SER A 5 -44.60 -39.77 -3.61
N GLY A 6 -43.38 -40.27 -3.41
CA GLY A 6 -43.08 -41.71 -3.38
C GLY A 6 -41.84 -41.97 -2.53
N ALA A 7 -42.04 -42.14 -1.23
CA ALA A 7 -41.06 -42.67 -0.28
C ALA A 7 -41.21 -44.21 -0.19
N MET A 8 -40.13 -44.92 0.16
CA MET A 8 -40.00 -45.75 1.37
C MET A 8 -39.13 -47.02 1.23
N ASN A 9 -38.53 -47.35 2.39
CA ASN A 9 -37.99 -48.63 2.91
C ASN A 9 -36.48 -48.86 2.71
N ALA A 10 -35.60 -48.80 3.72
CA ALA A 10 -35.52 -49.36 5.08
C ALA A 10 -35.03 -50.82 5.15
N SER A 11 -33.77 -50.94 5.62
CA SER A 11 -33.19 -51.93 6.56
C SER A 11 -33.18 -53.43 6.22
N MET A 12 -32.03 -54.09 6.41
CA MET A 12 -31.82 -55.20 7.36
C MET A 12 -30.38 -55.75 7.32
N SER A 13 -29.99 -56.32 8.46
CA SER A 13 -28.67 -56.72 8.96
C SER A 13 -28.14 -58.10 8.52
N SER A 14 -26.84 -58.30 8.78
CA SER A 14 -26.20 -59.49 9.40
C SER A 14 -25.37 -60.49 8.54
N SER A 15 -24.10 -60.62 8.97
CA SER A 15 -23.35 -61.83 9.37
C SER A 15 -22.84 -62.90 8.37
N LEU A 16 -21.53 -63.18 8.55
CA LEU A 16 -20.79 -64.44 8.46
C LEU A 16 -20.96 -65.35 7.21
N SER A 17 -19.84 -65.62 6.53
CA SER A 17 -19.17 -66.94 6.51
C SER A 17 -18.11 -67.03 5.39
N GLN A 18 -16.91 -67.50 5.74
CA GLN A 18 -15.96 -68.11 4.79
C GLN A 18 -16.57 -69.36 4.12
N PRO A 19 -16.00 -69.81 2.98
CA PRO A 19 -15.28 -71.09 3.05
C PRO A 19 -13.97 -71.17 2.22
N ARG A 20 -13.09 -72.03 2.75
CA ARG A 20 -11.88 -72.65 2.14
C ARG A 20 -12.23 -73.61 1.01
N ALA A 21 -11.28 -73.84 0.10
CA ALA A 21 -10.73 -75.14 -0.36
C ALA A 21 -9.70 -74.86 -1.47
N GLY A 22 -8.53 -75.48 -1.63
CA GLY A 22 -7.77 -76.60 -1.05
C GLY A 22 -6.49 -76.69 -1.90
N GLY A 23 -5.30 -77.16 -1.52
CA GLY A 23 -4.90 -78.09 -0.47
C GLY A 23 -4.19 -79.30 -1.11
N SER A 24 -2.88 -79.49 -0.86
CA SER A 24 -2.23 -80.77 -0.49
C SER A 24 -0.74 -80.51 -0.20
N SER A 25 -0.25 -80.59 1.06
CA SER A 25 0.26 -81.79 1.78
C SER A 25 1.46 -82.46 1.06
N ARG A 26 2.57 -82.86 1.70
CA ARG A 26 2.83 -83.25 3.10
C ARG A 26 4.33 -83.66 3.25
N THR A 27 4.79 -83.72 4.51
CA THR A 27 5.93 -84.54 5.08
C THR A 27 7.36 -84.21 4.64
N GLY A 28 8.39 -84.10 5.49
CA GLY A 28 8.57 -84.38 6.92
C GLY A 28 9.93 -85.08 7.17
N THR A 29 10.56 -84.81 8.33
CA THR A 29 11.72 -85.50 8.98
C THR A 29 13.13 -85.19 8.46
N ARG A 30 14.24 -85.16 9.23
CA ARG A 30 14.63 -84.90 10.65
C ARG A 30 16.16 -85.17 10.71
N ARG A 31 16.92 -84.39 11.53
CA ARG A 31 18.21 -84.74 12.22
C ARG A 31 19.44 -85.09 11.37
N ASP A 32 20.70 -84.96 11.80
CA ASP A 32 21.42 -84.33 12.93
C ASP A 32 22.92 -84.43 12.56
N SER A 33 23.71 -83.48 13.07
CA SER A 33 25.07 -83.65 13.61
C SER A 33 26.34 -83.82 12.73
N GLU A 34 27.37 -83.09 13.22
CA GLU A 34 28.81 -83.40 13.30
C GLU A 34 29.81 -82.90 12.22
N SER A 35 30.39 -81.74 12.54
CA SER A 35 31.83 -81.45 12.79
C SER A 35 32.95 -82.07 11.93
N ALA A 36 33.84 -81.18 11.42
CA ALA A 36 35.32 -81.18 11.49
C ALA A 36 35.89 -80.44 10.26
N SER A 37 36.27 -79.16 10.36
CA SER A 37 37.60 -78.64 10.72
C SER A 37 38.68 -78.71 9.62
N VAL A 38 39.37 -77.56 9.47
CA VAL A 38 40.76 -77.32 9.03
C VAL A 38 40.98 -76.62 7.66
N THR A 39 41.70 -75.49 7.74
CA THR A 39 42.40 -74.67 6.71
C THR A 39 41.53 -73.85 5.74
N SER A 40 41.63 -72.52 5.60
CA SER A 40 42.80 -71.63 5.64
C SER A 40 42.41 -70.18 6.01
N VAL A 41 43.03 -69.60 7.05
CA VAL A 41 42.71 -68.27 7.61
C VAL A 41 43.55 -67.12 7.03
N ALA A 42 44.45 -67.35 6.08
CA ALA A 42 45.43 -66.32 5.68
C ALA A 42 45.03 -65.44 4.47
N THR A 43 44.15 -65.89 3.56
CA THR A 43 43.78 -65.15 2.34
C THR A 43 42.38 -64.53 2.37
N SER A 44 41.53 -64.91 3.33
CA SER A 44 40.20 -64.34 3.50
C SER A 44 40.19 -63.03 4.29
N ARG A 45 41.21 -62.73 5.10
CA ARG A 45 41.30 -61.47 5.88
C ARG A 45 41.63 -60.25 5.02
N ALA A 46 42.46 -60.39 3.98
CA ALA A 46 42.82 -59.27 3.10
C ALA A 46 41.70 -58.92 2.12
N SER A 47 41.03 -59.93 1.56
CA SER A 47 39.87 -59.75 0.68
C SER A 47 38.62 -59.28 1.45
N THR A 48 38.37 -59.77 2.67
CA THR A 48 37.31 -59.19 3.53
C THR A 48 37.69 -57.86 4.20
N ALA A 49 38.96 -57.44 4.19
CA ALA A 49 39.34 -56.08 4.60
C ALA A 49 39.03 -55.08 3.49
N ILE A 50 39.43 -55.35 2.24
CA ILE A 50 39.15 -54.49 1.08
C ILE A 50 37.64 -54.33 0.85
N SER A 51 36.84 -55.39 0.98
CA SER A 51 35.39 -55.28 0.88
C SER A 51 34.75 -54.51 2.04
N ARG A 52 35.32 -54.55 3.25
CA ARG A 52 34.82 -53.75 4.39
C ARG A 52 35.17 -52.28 4.24
N ASP A 53 36.33 -51.96 3.70
CA ASP A 53 36.76 -50.59 3.49
C ASP A 53 35.96 -49.94 2.34
N LEU A 54 35.68 -50.67 1.25
CA LEU A 54 34.75 -50.22 0.20
C LEU A 54 33.31 -50.02 0.71
N LEU A 55 32.83 -50.88 1.61
CA LEU A 55 31.52 -50.69 2.24
C LEU A 55 31.51 -49.44 3.14
N ARG A 56 32.57 -49.21 3.93
CA ARG A 56 32.72 -48.00 4.74
C ARG A 56 32.80 -46.73 3.90
N GLU A 57 33.50 -46.75 2.77
CA GLU A 57 33.57 -45.62 1.84
C GLU A 57 32.20 -45.34 1.21
N ARG A 58 31.42 -46.37 0.84
CA ARG A 58 30.05 -46.18 0.35
C ARG A 58 29.13 -45.63 1.44
N ASP A 59 29.24 -46.11 2.68
CA ASP A 59 28.47 -45.59 3.80
C ASP A 59 28.81 -44.12 4.10
N GLN A 60 30.10 -43.74 4.04
CA GLN A 60 30.54 -42.34 4.17
C GLN A 60 30.02 -41.46 3.03
N HIS A 61 30.01 -41.96 1.79
CA HIS A 61 29.46 -41.22 0.65
C HIS A 61 27.94 -41.05 0.76
N ILE A 62 27.22 -42.08 1.24
CA ILE A 62 25.78 -41.97 1.54
C ILE A 62 25.55 -40.93 2.63
N GLU A 63 26.35 -40.92 3.69
CA GLU A 63 26.24 -39.93 4.77
C GLU A 63 26.52 -38.50 4.26
N GLN A 64 27.49 -38.34 3.36
CA GLN A 64 27.79 -37.07 2.70
C GLN A 64 26.61 -36.59 1.83
N LEU A 65 26.07 -37.45 0.97
CA LEU A 65 24.90 -37.11 0.14
C LEU A 65 23.67 -36.75 0.97
N MET A 66 23.47 -37.42 2.12
CA MET A 66 22.40 -37.08 3.05
C MET A 66 22.61 -35.69 3.67
N LYS A 67 23.84 -35.34 4.07
CA LYS A 67 24.18 -33.99 4.56
C LYS A 67 24.01 -32.92 3.49
N GLU A 68 24.43 -33.18 2.25
CA GLU A 68 24.25 -32.27 1.12
C GLU A 68 22.75 -32.03 0.86
N ARG A 69 21.94 -33.08 0.81
CA ARG A 69 20.49 -32.97 0.64
C ARG A 69 19.82 -32.23 1.82
N GLU A 70 20.30 -32.42 3.03
CA GLU A 70 19.77 -31.74 4.22
C GLU A 70 20.15 -30.25 4.22
N MET A 71 21.35 -29.90 3.76
CA MET A 71 21.71 -28.51 3.48
C MET A 71 20.83 -27.90 2.39
N GLU A 72 20.65 -28.57 1.25
CA GLU A 72 19.76 -28.10 0.17
C GLU A 72 18.32 -27.86 0.67
N ARG A 73 17.78 -28.78 1.48
CA ARG A 73 16.46 -28.61 2.11
C ARG A 73 16.42 -27.39 3.03
N SER A 74 17.47 -27.16 3.81
CA SER A 74 17.57 -26.00 4.70
C SER A 74 17.66 -24.68 3.91
N GLU A 75 18.39 -24.68 2.78
CA GLU A 75 18.52 -23.54 1.89
C GLU A 75 17.21 -23.23 1.16
N VAL A 76 16.51 -24.25 0.67
CA VAL A 76 15.17 -24.08 0.07
C VAL A 76 14.19 -23.53 1.10
N THR A 77 14.22 -24.03 2.34
CA THR A 77 13.36 -23.52 3.42
C THR A 77 13.69 -22.05 3.73
N ARG A 78 14.97 -21.69 3.75
CA ARG A 78 15.42 -20.31 3.97
C ARG A 78 15.01 -19.39 2.82
N ALA A 79 15.14 -19.85 1.57
CA ALA A 79 14.74 -19.09 0.39
C ALA A 79 13.22 -18.89 0.35
N ALA A 80 12.43 -19.91 0.69
CA ALA A 80 10.98 -19.79 0.83
C ALA A 80 10.60 -18.76 1.90
N ALA A 81 11.23 -18.81 3.09
CA ALA A 81 10.99 -17.82 4.14
C ALA A 81 11.39 -16.39 3.73
N GLN A 82 12.45 -16.23 2.94
CA GLN A 82 12.84 -14.93 2.39
C GLN A 82 11.87 -14.42 1.33
N ALA A 83 11.30 -15.31 0.50
CA ALA A 83 10.26 -14.96 -0.46
C ALA A 83 8.97 -14.52 0.25
N ASP A 84 8.54 -15.27 1.27
CA ASP A 84 7.37 -14.93 2.10
C ASP A 84 7.53 -13.55 2.77
N GLU A 85 8.73 -13.26 3.31
CA GLU A 85 9.02 -11.96 3.91
C GLU A 85 9.03 -10.83 2.87
N ALA A 86 9.58 -11.06 1.68
CA ALA A 86 9.57 -10.09 0.60
C ALA A 86 8.15 -9.80 0.09
N GLU A 87 7.30 -10.83 -0.04
CA GLU A 87 5.88 -10.68 -0.40
C GLU A 87 5.11 -9.92 0.69
N HIS A 88 5.41 -10.18 1.97
CA HIS A 88 4.82 -9.43 3.07
C HIS A 88 5.21 -7.95 3.04
N GLN A 89 6.49 -7.64 2.81
CA GLN A 89 6.97 -6.26 2.70
C GLN A 89 6.37 -5.53 1.50
N LEU A 90 6.25 -6.21 0.35
CA LEU A 90 5.61 -5.66 -0.84
C LEU A 90 4.13 -5.36 -0.60
N SER A 91 3.41 -6.25 0.09
CA SER A 91 2.01 -6.04 0.49
C SER A 91 1.85 -4.84 1.44
N LEU A 92 2.77 -4.68 2.40
CA LEU A 92 2.78 -3.51 3.29
C LEU A 92 3.06 -2.21 2.55
N LEU A 93 4.02 -2.20 1.62
CA LEU A 93 4.34 -1.03 0.79
C LEU A 93 3.18 -0.66 -0.13
N GLN A 94 2.54 -1.63 -0.78
CA GLN A 94 1.34 -1.38 -1.58
C GLN A 94 0.21 -0.78 -0.75
N ARG A 95 -0.02 -1.30 0.46
CA ARG A 95 -1.03 -0.74 1.37
C ARG A 95 -0.70 0.70 1.77
N ARG A 96 0.56 0.99 2.09
CA ARG A 96 1.00 2.37 2.41
C ARG A 96 0.83 3.30 1.22
N TYR A 97 1.26 2.88 0.03
CA TYR A 97 1.11 3.65 -1.20
C TYR A 97 -0.36 3.97 -1.50
N ASN A 98 -1.26 3.00 -1.37
CA ASN A 98 -2.69 3.22 -1.59
C ASN A 98 -3.27 4.20 -0.56
N LEU A 99 -2.86 4.09 0.71
CA LEU A 99 -3.31 5.00 1.76
C LEU A 99 -2.83 6.44 1.52
N GLU A 100 -1.55 6.61 1.17
CA GLU A 100 -0.99 7.91 0.79
C GLU A 100 -1.69 8.48 -0.45
N LYS A 101 -1.97 7.65 -1.47
CA LYS A 101 -2.69 8.05 -2.68
C LYS A 101 -4.11 8.55 -2.36
N GLU A 102 -4.83 7.86 -1.48
CA GLU A 102 -6.16 8.29 -1.02
C GLU A 102 -6.10 9.60 -0.22
N GLU A 103 -5.09 9.78 0.63
CA GLU A 103 -4.88 11.04 1.35
C GLU A 103 -4.54 12.21 0.41
N PHE A 104 -3.72 11.97 -0.62
CA PHE A 104 -3.43 12.98 -1.64
C PHE A 104 -4.68 13.32 -2.47
N ALA A 105 -5.49 12.33 -2.84
CA ALA A 105 -6.75 12.58 -3.55
C ALA A 105 -7.70 13.45 -2.71
N LYS A 106 -7.87 13.15 -1.42
CA LYS A 106 -8.67 13.97 -0.49
C LYS A 106 -8.14 15.40 -0.36
N LYS A 107 -6.81 15.57 -0.30
CA LYS A 107 -6.19 16.91 -0.25
C LYS A 107 -6.41 17.70 -1.54
N MET A 108 -6.36 17.03 -2.70
CA MET A 108 -6.67 17.66 -3.98
C MET A 108 -8.15 18.10 -4.05
N GLU A 109 -9.08 17.22 -3.67
CA GLU A 109 -10.50 17.57 -3.60
C GLU A 109 -10.76 18.73 -2.62
N GLU A 110 -10.07 18.76 -1.47
CA GLU A 110 -10.16 19.87 -0.53
C GLU A 110 -9.62 21.19 -1.11
N LEU A 111 -8.49 21.15 -1.82
CA LEU A 111 -7.91 22.31 -2.48
C LEU A 111 -8.82 22.83 -3.60
N GLU A 112 -9.39 21.95 -4.42
CA GLU A 112 -10.37 22.30 -5.46
C GLU A 112 -11.61 22.95 -4.84
N ARG A 113 -12.13 22.40 -3.75
CA ARG A 113 -13.25 22.98 -3.01
C ARG A 113 -12.91 24.37 -2.44
N LEU A 114 -11.70 24.55 -1.92
CA LEU A 114 -11.24 25.85 -1.41
C LEU A 114 -11.02 26.86 -2.54
N LEU A 115 -10.52 26.41 -3.70
CA LEU A 115 -10.37 27.24 -4.90
C LEU A 115 -11.74 27.74 -5.38
N LEU A 116 -12.70 26.84 -5.56
CA LEU A 116 -14.09 27.18 -5.93
C LEU A 116 -14.74 28.14 -4.92
N ALA A 117 -14.51 27.92 -3.62
CA ALA A 117 -15.02 28.82 -2.58
C ALA A 117 -14.35 30.21 -2.66
N ALA A 118 -13.05 30.28 -2.95
CA ALA A 118 -12.32 31.54 -3.11
C ALA A 118 -12.75 32.28 -4.38
N GLU A 119 -12.97 31.58 -5.50
CA GLU A 119 -13.47 32.16 -6.75
C GLU A 119 -14.90 32.69 -6.59
N SER A 120 -15.78 31.92 -5.93
CA SER A 120 -17.13 32.38 -5.59
C SER A 120 -17.10 33.61 -4.69
N ALA A 121 -16.25 33.62 -3.66
CA ALA A 121 -16.09 34.78 -2.78
C ALA A 121 -15.55 36.01 -3.52
N ARG A 122 -14.59 35.83 -4.43
CA ARG A 122 -14.06 36.90 -5.28
C ARG A 122 -15.13 37.46 -6.22
N SER A 123 -15.94 36.59 -6.83
CA SER A 123 -17.06 37.01 -7.69
C SER A 123 -18.13 37.77 -6.90
N SER A 124 -18.47 37.32 -5.68
CA SER A 124 -19.43 38.03 -4.84
C SER A 124 -18.87 39.36 -4.33
N GLN A 125 -17.58 39.43 -4.04
CA GLN A 125 -16.91 40.67 -3.63
C GLN A 125 -16.89 41.68 -4.78
N GLY A 126 -16.67 41.25 -6.03
CA GLY A 126 -16.78 42.11 -7.21
C GLY A 126 -18.17 42.75 -7.31
N ALA A 127 -19.23 41.94 -7.27
CA ALA A 127 -20.60 42.45 -7.29
C ALA A 127 -20.93 43.35 -6.09
N THR A 128 -20.37 43.08 -4.91
CA THR A 128 -20.55 43.93 -3.73
C THR A 128 -19.80 45.26 -3.86
N ILE A 129 -18.61 45.26 -4.46
CA ILE A 129 -17.84 46.48 -4.73
C ILE A 129 -18.59 47.36 -5.74
N ASP A 130 -19.13 46.76 -6.80
CA ASP A 130 -19.91 47.49 -7.81
C ASP A 130 -21.21 48.06 -7.21
N ASP A 131 -21.92 47.28 -6.37
CA ASP A 131 -23.09 47.78 -5.63
C ASP A 131 -22.73 48.92 -4.67
N LEU A 132 -21.60 48.82 -3.94
CA LEU A 132 -21.12 49.89 -3.08
C LEU A 132 -20.71 51.14 -3.87
N GLN A 133 -20.10 50.98 -5.05
CA GLN A 133 -19.79 52.10 -5.94
C GLN A 133 -21.06 52.78 -6.45
N PHE A 134 -22.05 52.00 -6.89
CA PHE A 134 -23.34 52.54 -7.32
C PHE A 134 -24.04 53.30 -6.18
N ARG A 135 -24.07 52.73 -4.97
CA ARG A 135 -24.66 53.40 -3.80
C ARG A 135 -23.90 54.65 -3.39
N LEU A 136 -22.57 54.67 -3.54
CA LEU A 136 -21.76 55.85 -3.29
C LEU A 136 -22.06 56.96 -4.31
N GLU A 137 -22.20 56.61 -5.59
CA GLU A 137 -22.60 57.55 -6.65
C GLU A 137 -24.00 58.09 -6.39
N GLU A 138 -24.95 57.23 -6.03
CA GLU A 138 -26.32 57.61 -5.66
C GLU A 138 -26.34 58.54 -4.44
N GLU A 139 -25.59 58.22 -3.37
CA GLU A 139 -25.44 59.14 -2.23
C GLU A 139 -24.79 60.47 -2.62
N THR A 140 -23.86 60.47 -3.57
CA THR A 140 -23.19 61.70 -4.02
C THR A 140 -24.18 62.59 -4.80
N ILE A 141 -25.01 61.99 -5.65
CA ILE A 141 -26.09 62.69 -6.35
C ILE A 141 -27.11 63.23 -5.35
N LEU A 142 -27.61 62.38 -4.44
CA LEU A 142 -28.56 62.77 -3.41
C LEU A 142 -28.02 63.89 -2.52
N ARG A 143 -26.73 63.84 -2.15
CA ARG A 143 -26.08 64.91 -1.39
C ARG A 143 -26.05 66.22 -2.17
N SER A 144 -25.73 66.19 -3.46
CA SER A 144 -25.74 67.38 -4.31
C SER A 144 -27.15 67.97 -4.47
N GLU A 145 -28.18 67.12 -4.55
CA GLU A 145 -29.58 67.56 -4.58
C GLU A 145 -30.02 68.16 -3.24
N ILE A 146 -29.64 67.55 -2.11
CA ILE A 146 -29.91 68.10 -0.78
C ILE A 146 -29.24 69.46 -0.63
N GLU A 147 -27.96 69.61 -1.04
CA GLU A 147 -27.26 70.89 -1.01
C GLU A 147 -27.96 71.96 -1.88
N ALA A 148 -28.45 71.59 -3.06
CA ALA A 148 -29.23 72.48 -3.91
C ALA A 148 -30.59 72.86 -3.30
N GLN A 149 -31.29 71.90 -2.68
CA GLN A 149 -32.55 72.15 -1.96
C GLN A 149 -32.34 73.07 -0.77
N GLN A 150 -31.26 72.88 -0.02
CA GLN A 150 -30.93 73.66 1.17
C GLN A 150 -30.61 75.12 0.79
N LYS A 151 -29.86 75.33 -0.29
CA LYS A 151 -29.66 76.66 -0.88
C LYS A 151 -30.98 77.30 -1.35
N GLY A 152 -31.87 76.50 -1.93
CA GLY A 152 -33.22 76.94 -2.30
C GLY A 152 -34.10 77.31 -1.08
N MET A 153 -33.90 76.65 0.07
CA MET A 153 -34.56 77.03 1.33
C MET A 153 -33.98 78.32 1.91
N ASP A 154 -32.66 78.51 1.90
CA ASP A 154 -32.01 79.76 2.35
C ASP A 154 -32.49 80.97 1.53
N ASP A 155 -32.65 80.81 0.22
CA ASP A 155 -33.14 81.87 -0.66
C ASP A 155 -34.62 82.19 -0.41
N LYS A 156 -35.43 81.16 -0.10
CA LYS A 156 -36.81 81.36 0.36
C LYS A 156 -36.85 82.06 1.71
N GLU A 157 -36.00 81.68 2.67
CA GLU A 157 -35.93 82.30 4.00
C GLU A 157 -35.60 83.80 3.92
N LYS A 158 -34.69 84.19 3.03
CA LYS A 158 -34.41 85.61 2.75
C LYS A 158 -35.61 86.34 2.13
N GLU A 159 -36.35 85.68 1.24
CA GLU A 159 -37.56 86.26 0.65
C GLU A 159 -38.68 86.42 1.69
N TRP A 160 -38.82 85.46 2.61
CA TRP A 160 -39.71 85.57 3.76
C TRP A 160 -39.35 86.74 4.67
N ALA A 161 -38.06 86.90 4.98
CA ALA A 161 -37.59 88.03 5.78
C ALA A 161 -37.96 89.38 5.12
N ARG A 162 -37.85 89.47 3.78
CA ARG A 162 -38.30 90.65 3.02
C ARG A 162 -39.81 90.86 3.07
N GLN A 163 -40.61 89.78 2.95
CA GLN A 163 -42.08 89.89 3.04
C GLN A 163 -42.55 90.32 4.44
N VAL A 164 -41.88 89.86 5.49
CA VAL A 164 -42.15 90.30 6.87
C VAL A 164 -41.80 91.78 7.06
N GLU A 165 -40.63 92.21 6.57
CA GLU A 165 -40.22 93.62 6.61
C GLU A 165 -41.19 94.51 5.79
N GLN A 166 -41.66 94.04 4.63
CA GLN A 166 -42.69 94.71 3.84
C GLN A 166 -44.00 94.85 4.62
N LEU A 167 -44.49 93.78 5.24
CA LEU A 167 -45.69 93.79 6.09
C LEU A 167 -45.58 94.79 7.25
N GLU A 168 -44.42 94.87 7.89
CA GLU A 168 -44.15 95.85 8.95
C GLU A 168 -44.18 97.29 8.41
N SER A 169 -43.58 97.53 7.24
CA SER A 169 -43.59 98.85 6.59
C SER A 169 -44.98 99.27 6.11
N GLU A 170 -45.79 98.34 5.59
CA GLU A 170 -47.17 98.58 5.17
C GLU A 170 -48.09 98.81 6.38
N ALA A 171 -47.84 98.13 7.50
CA ALA A 171 -48.55 98.38 8.75
C ALA A 171 -48.26 99.79 9.29
N GLN A 172 -47.02 100.26 9.19
CA GLN A 172 -46.64 101.63 9.55
C GLN A 172 -47.31 102.66 8.63
N ARG A 173 -47.31 102.45 7.31
CA ARG A 173 -48.00 103.31 6.35
C ARG A 173 -49.51 103.35 6.54
N CYS A 174 -50.14 102.20 6.83
CA CYS A 174 -51.54 102.13 7.22
C CYS A 174 -51.81 103.03 8.43
N PHE A 175 -50.99 102.91 9.48
CA PHE A 175 -51.16 103.70 10.70
C PHE A 175 -51.03 105.21 10.46
N GLU A 176 -50.01 105.64 9.70
CA GLU A 176 -49.81 107.04 9.33
C GLU A 176 -50.96 107.60 8.47
N ALA A 177 -51.45 106.81 7.51
CA ALA A 177 -52.59 107.19 6.68
C ALA A 177 -53.89 107.29 7.49
N GLU A 178 -54.09 106.41 8.47
CA GLU A 178 -55.23 106.42 9.39
C GLU A 178 -55.21 107.65 10.29
N GLU A 179 -54.04 108.00 10.82
CA GLU A 179 -53.84 109.20 11.62
C GLU A 179 -54.09 110.49 10.81
N LEU A 180 -53.58 110.56 9.56
CA LEU A 180 -53.80 111.71 8.68
C LEU A 180 -55.28 111.85 8.25
N ALA A 181 -55.94 110.73 7.93
CA ALA A 181 -57.36 110.73 7.60
C ALA A 181 -58.22 111.21 8.80
N ALA A 182 -57.90 110.77 10.02
CA ALA A 182 -58.56 111.22 11.24
C ALA A 182 -58.35 112.73 11.47
N ARG A 183 -57.12 113.24 11.33
CA ARG A 183 -56.83 114.68 11.46
C ARG A 183 -57.59 115.54 10.44
N TYR A 184 -57.63 115.13 9.18
CA TYR A 184 -58.39 115.86 8.16
C TYR A 184 -59.90 115.81 8.42
N LYS A 185 -60.41 114.72 9.01
CA LYS A 185 -61.80 114.57 9.39
C LYS A 185 -62.17 115.45 10.59
N ASP A 186 -61.33 115.50 11.62
CA ASP A 186 -61.50 116.39 12.76
C ASP A 186 -61.46 117.87 12.34
N GLU A 187 -60.56 118.24 11.42
CA GLU A 187 -60.51 119.58 10.82
C GLU A 187 -61.78 119.89 10.01
N LEU A 188 -62.28 118.90 9.26
CA LEU A 188 -63.52 119.02 8.50
C LEU A 188 -64.71 119.27 9.43
N ASP A 189 -64.85 118.47 10.48
CA ASP A 189 -65.93 118.57 11.47
C ASP A 189 -65.87 119.90 12.22
N ALA A 190 -64.67 120.39 12.54
CA ALA A 190 -64.48 121.70 13.18
C ALA A 190 -64.87 122.87 12.25
N LEU A 191 -64.60 122.77 10.94
CA LEU A 191 -65.00 123.78 9.96
C LEU A 191 -66.51 123.74 9.67
N GLN A 192 -67.10 122.55 9.57
CA GLN A 192 -68.54 122.36 9.41
C GLN A 192 -69.32 122.86 10.64
N ALA A 193 -68.82 122.61 11.86
CA ALA A 193 -69.40 123.13 13.09
C ALA A 193 -69.34 124.67 13.19
N LYS A 194 -68.27 125.29 12.69
CA LYS A 194 -68.16 126.76 12.59
C LYS A 194 -69.14 127.34 11.57
N GLY A 195 -69.34 126.67 10.43
CA GLY A 195 -70.34 127.06 9.42
C GLY A 195 -71.78 127.02 9.94
N GLN A 196 -72.11 126.14 10.89
CA GLN A 196 -73.45 126.04 11.49
C GLN A 196 -73.74 127.11 12.56
N GLN A 197 -72.73 127.80 13.11
CA GLN A 197 -72.88 128.79 14.17
C GLN A 197 -73.06 130.24 13.67
N GLN A 198 -73.00 130.50 12.37
CA GLN A 198 -73.19 131.85 11.80
C GLN A 198 -74.56 132.00 11.09
N PRO A 199 -75.43 132.93 11.52
CA PRO A 199 -76.65 133.27 10.81
C PRO A 199 -76.35 134.17 9.60
N GLN A 200 -76.52 133.62 8.40
CA GLN A 200 -76.84 134.28 7.12
C GLN A 200 -76.39 135.75 6.96
N SER A 201 -75.15 135.95 6.51
CA SER A 201 -74.78 137.08 5.66
C SER A 201 -73.77 136.61 4.61
N ALA A 202 -74.09 136.75 3.33
CA ALA A 202 -73.21 136.38 2.22
C ALA A 202 -72.00 137.33 2.16
N THR A 203 -70.86 136.89 2.71
CA THR A 203 -69.55 137.54 2.56
C THR A 203 -68.62 136.61 1.75
N PRO A 204 -67.63 137.15 1.01
CA PRO A 204 -66.67 136.36 0.22
C PRO A 204 -65.76 135.45 1.07
N GLU A 205 -65.78 135.55 2.40
CA GLU A 205 -65.11 134.61 3.31
C GLU A 205 -65.80 133.24 3.35
N ASN A 206 -67.11 133.18 3.05
CA ASN A 206 -67.88 131.93 3.10
C ASN A 206 -67.59 131.03 1.88
N ASP A 207 -67.38 131.61 0.70
CA ASP A 207 -66.99 130.87 -0.52
C ASP A 207 -65.58 130.26 -0.38
N GLN A 208 -64.65 130.96 0.29
CA GLN A 208 -63.32 130.43 0.60
C GLN A 208 -63.36 129.28 1.62
N SER A 209 -64.30 129.34 2.56
CA SER A 209 -64.55 128.25 3.53
C SER A 209 -65.12 127.02 2.83
N ASP A 210 -66.08 127.20 1.92
CA ASP A 210 -66.69 126.10 1.16
C ASP A 210 -65.71 125.42 0.21
N ASP A 211 -64.82 126.20 -0.44
CA ASP A 211 -63.73 125.64 -1.26
C ASP A 211 -62.71 124.87 -0.41
N ARG A 212 -62.41 125.34 0.82
CA ARG A 212 -61.53 124.64 1.75
C ARG A 212 -62.14 123.34 2.26
N ILE A 213 -63.45 123.33 2.56
CA ILE A 213 -64.19 122.12 2.93
C ILE A 213 -64.12 121.12 1.78
N ARG A 214 -64.40 121.50 0.53
CA ARG A 214 -64.31 120.60 -0.63
C ARG A 214 -62.90 120.03 -0.84
N GLN A 215 -61.86 120.82 -0.62
CA GLN A 215 -60.47 120.35 -0.69
C GLN A 215 -60.13 119.35 0.41
N LEU A 216 -60.63 119.56 1.63
CA LEU A 216 -60.46 118.62 2.74
C LEU A 216 -61.28 117.34 2.53
N GLU A 217 -62.51 117.42 2.02
CA GLU A 217 -63.31 116.24 1.64
C GLU A 217 -62.61 115.40 0.56
N ALA A 218 -62.02 116.05 -0.44
CA ALA A 218 -61.22 115.37 -1.47
C ALA A 218 -59.98 114.71 -0.86
N SER A 219 -59.31 115.38 0.08
CA SER A 219 -58.10 114.86 0.76
C SER A 219 -58.42 113.68 1.69
N VAL A 220 -59.54 113.74 2.43
CA VAL A 220 -60.06 112.62 3.23
C VAL A 220 -60.38 111.42 2.34
N ARG A 221 -61.10 111.63 1.23
CA ARG A 221 -61.43 110.54 0.28
C ARG A 221 -60.20 109.89 -0.33
N VAL A 222 -59.17 110.67 -0.68
CA VAL A 222 -57.91 110.13 -1.20
C VAL A 222 -57.21 109.27 -0.14
N LYS A 223 -57.15 109.74 1.12
CA LYS A 223 -56.51 108.98 2.21
C LYS A 223 -57.33 107.76 2.66
N GLU A 224 -58.65 107.83 2.65
CA GLU A 224 -59.55 106.69 2.90
C GLU A 224 -59.41 105.61 1.81
N ASN A 225 -59.24 106.01 0.54
CA ASN A 225 -58.96 105.06 -0.55
C ASN A 225 -57.56 104.43 -0.45
N GLU A 226 -56.53 105.21 -0.08
CA GLU A 226 -55.17 104.72 0.16
C GLU A 226 -55.14 103.72 1.33
N LEU A 227 -55.88 103.99 2.40
CA LEU A 227 -56.08 103.06 3.52
C LEU A 227 -56.73 101.75 3.11
N LEU A 228 -57.75 101.81 2.25
CA LEU A 228 -58.43 100.61 1.77
C LEU A 228 -57.46 99.72 0.99
N GLN A 229 -56.69 100.32 0.08
CA GLN A 229 -55.68 99.61 -0.73
C GLN A 229 -54.57 99.00 0.13
N LEU A 230 -54.05 99.74 1.11
CA LEU A 230 -53.03 99.22 2.02
C LEU A 230 -53.56 98.10 2.93
N LYS A 231 -54.83 98.16 3.33
CA LYS A 231 -55.48 97.14 4.16
C LYS A 231 -55.73 95.84 3.39
N ASP A 232 -56.13 95.95 2.12
CA ASP A 232 -56.30 94.81 1.23
C ASP A 232 -54.95 94.12 0.94
N SER A 233 -53.90 94.90 0.62
CA SER A 233 -52.51 94.40 0.46
C SER A 233 -52.02 93.63 1.70
N LYS A 234 -52.19 94.23 2.89
CA LYS A 234 -51.82 93.61 4.16
C LYS A 234 -52.59 92.30 4.42
N GLN A 235 -53.86 92.24 4.05
CA GLN A 235 -54.68 91.04 4.23
C GLN A 235 -54.25 89.90 3.30
N GLU A 236 -53.87 90.20 2.05
CA GLU A 236 -53.34 89.20 1.10
C GLU A 236 -52.00 88.64 1.57
N LEU A 237 -51.06 89.50 1.99
CA LEU A 237 -49.78 89.09 2.55
C LEU A 237 -49.95 88.24 3.84
N SER A 238 -50.92 88.58 4.71
CA SER A 238 -51.20 87.80 5.93
C SER A 238 -51.70 86.38 5.62
N LYS A 239 -52.60 86.23 4.63
CA LYS A 239 -53.09 84.91 4.21
C LYS A 239 -52.00 84.06 3.57
N SER A 240 -51.11 84.68 2.79
CA SER A 240 -49.94 84.01 2.21
C SER A 240 -49.00 83.47 3.29
N LEU A 241 -48.74 84.28 4.32
CA LEU A 241 -47.90 83.89 5.47
C LEU A 241 -48.51 82.74 6.29
N GLU A 242 -49.82 82.77 6.57
CA GLU A 242 -50.50 81.68 7.30
C GLU A 242 -50.49 80.34 6.55
N SER A 243 -50.69 80.37 5.23
CA SER A 243 -50.64 79.18 4.36
C SER A 243 -49.27 78.50 4.42
N GLU A 244 -48.19 79.29 4.44
CA GLU A 244 -46.83 78.75 4.46
C GLU A 244 -46.36 78.33 5.85
N GLN A 245 -46.83 78.98 6.92
CA GLN A 245 -46.64 78.48 8.28
C GLN A 245 -47.27 77.09 8.48
N LEU A 246 -48.42 76.82 7.85
CA LEU A 246 -49.05 75.49 7.90
C LEU A 246 -48.23 74.44 7.15
N LYS A 247 -47.68 74.79 5.97
CA LYS A 247 -46.80 73.90 5.21
C LYS A 247 -45.50 73.60 5.95
N ASN A 248 -44.90 74.58 6.62
CA ASN A 248 -43.71 74.36 7.46
C ASN A 248 -44.01 73.41 8.62
N ARG A 249 -45.12 73.57 9.34
CA ARG A 249 -45.52 72.61 10.39
C ARG A 249 -45.63 71.18 9.87
N ASN A 250 -46.27 70.99 8.72
CA ASN A 250 -46.42 69.67 8.11
C ASN A 250 -45.06 69.08 7.66
N ALA A 251 -44.13 69.92 7.21
CA ALA A 251 -42.77 69.49 6.87
C ALA A 251 -41.97 69.09 8.13
N GLU A 252 -42.09 69.85 9.22
CA GLU A 252 -41.45 69.57 10.51
C GLU A 252 -41.91 68.22 11.09
N GLU A 253 -43.21 67.94 11.06
CA GLU A 253 -43.78 66.66 11.52
C GLU A 253 -43.26 65.48 10.69
N ARG A 254 -43.11 65.65 9.36
CA ARG A 254 -42.52 64.65 8.48
C ARG A 254 -41.03 64.43 8.77
N PHE A 255 -40.28 65.50 9.05
CA PHE A 255 -38.86 65.42 9.38
C PHE A 255 -38.64 64.63 10.68
N GLN A 256 -39.46 64.90 11.71
CA GLN A 256 -39.43 64.13 12.96
C GLN A 256 -39.75 62.65 12.74
N ALA A 257 -40.72 62.31 11.89
CA ALA A 257 -41.02 60.92 11.56
C ALA A 257 -39.83 60.22 10.89
N LEU A 258 -39.20 60.86 9.89
CA LEU A 258 -38.00 60.33 9.23
C LEU A 258 -36.81 60.17 10.19
N GLU A 259 -36.64 61.09 11.13
CA GLU A 259 -35.58 61.00 12.13
C GLU A 259 -35.78 59.80 13.07
N THR A 260 -37.02 59.48 13.44
CA THR A 260 -37.31 58.27 14.22
C THR A 260 -37.05 56.98 13.42
N GLU A 261 -37.38 56.95 12.13
CA GLU A 261 -37.06 55.82 11.25
C GLU A 261 -35.54 55.66 11.05
N LEU A 262 -34.82 56.77 10.93
CA LEU A 262 -33.35 56.77 10.86
C LEU A 262 -32.72 56.22 12.15
N GLN A 263 -33.29 56.50 13.31
CA GLN A 263 -32.83 55.91 14.58
C GLN A 263 -33.04 54.40 14.61
N VAL A 264 -34.21 53.92 14.17
CA VAL A 264 -34.50 52.48 14.10
C VAL A 264 -33.53 51.78 13.14
N THR A 265 -33.30 52.32 11.95
CA THR A 265 -32.37 51.73 10.97
C THR A 265 -30.92 51.71 11.49
N LYS A 266 -30.47 52.76 12.18
CA LYS A 266 -29.16 52.78 12.86
C LYS A 266 -29.03 51.68 13.92
N THR A 267 -30.07 51.45 14.73
CA THR A 267 -30.04 50.36 15.72
C THR A 267 -29.93 48.99 15.05
N SER A 268 -30.71 48.74 13.99
CA SER A 268 -30.64 47.48 13.24
C SER A 268 -29.30 47.28 12.53
N LEU A 269 -28.69 48.34 11.98
CA LEU A 269 -27.36 48.27 11.38
C LEU A 269 -26.29 47.84 12.41
N ASN A 270 -26.36 48.41 13.62
CA ASN A 270 -25.43 48.10 14.69
C ASN A 270 -25.56 46.63 15.18
N GLU A 271 -26.79 46.10 15.19
CA GLU A 271 -27.04 44.68 15.46
C GLU A 271 -26.43 43.77 14.40
N ILE A 272 -26.61 44.10 13.11
CA ILE A 272 -25.99 43.35 12.00
C ILE A 272 -24.46 43.38 12.09
N GLN A 273 -23.89 44.55 12.42
CA GLN A 273 -22.46 44.71 12.59
C GLN A 273 -21.90 43.84 13.72
N ASN A 274 -22.58 43.80 14.88
CA ASN A 274 -22.21 42.93 15.99
C ASN A 274 -22.26 41.44 15.60
N VAL A 275 -23.27 41.01 14.84
CA VAL A 275 -23.36 39.64 14.33
C VAL A 275 -22.17 39.33 13.41
N GLY A 276 -21.86 40.21 12.46
CA GLY A 276 -20.72 40.05 11.56
C GLY A 276 -19.37 39.94 12.30
N GLU A 277 -19.17 40.73 13.36
CA GLU A 277 -17.97 40.66 14.20
C GLU A 277 -17.87 39.32 14.95
N THR A 278 -18.98 38.78 15.44
CA THR A 278 -19.00 37.46 16.09
C THR A 278 -18.69 36.33 15.12
N GLU A 279 -19.24 36.36 13.91
CA GLU A 279 -18.97 35.37 12.86
C GLU A 279 -17.52 35.43 12.42
N LEU A 280 -16.96 36.63 12.23
CA LEU A 280 -15.54 36.82 11.92
C LEU A 280 -14.64 36.24 13.02
N GLY A 281 -15.02 36.41 14.29
CA GLY A 281 -14.33 35.80 15.43
C GLY A 281 -14.36 34.26 15.40
N GLN A 282 -15.48 33.66 15.03
CA GLN A 282 -15.60 32.20 14.88
C GLN A 282 -14.74 31.69 13.73
N TRP A 283 -14.73 32.37 12.58
CA TRP A 283 -13.89 32.02 11.44
C TRP A 283 -12.40 32.13 11.76
N LYS A 284 -11.98 33.16 12.50
CA LYS A 284 -10.60 33.29 12.99
C LYS A 284 -10.19 32.13 13.89
N ASN A 285 -11.04 31.75 14.83
CA ASN A 285 -10.77 30.61 15.73
C ASN A 285 -10.67 29.29 14.93
N LYS A 286 -11.56 29.10 13.96
CA LYS A 286 -11.53 27.93 13.07
C LYS A 286 -10.26 27.88 12.22
N LEU A 287 -9.78 29.02 11.73
CA LEU A 287 -8.51 29.14 11.01
C LEU A 287 -7.32 28.76 11.91
N GLU A 288 -7.28 29.26 13.14
CA GLU A 288 -6.22 28.95 14.11
C GLU A 288 -6.17 27.44 14.44
N ILE A 289 -7.33 26.79 14.57
CA ILE A 289 -7.41 25.34 14.75
C ILE A 289 -6.84 24.59 13.54
N LEU A 290 -7.19 25.00 12.32
CA LEU A 290 -6.69 24.38 11.10
C LEU A 290 -5.18 24.58 10.93
N GLU A 291 -4.65 25.75 11.25
CA GLU A 291 -3.21 26.03 11.24
C GLU A 291 -2.46 25.13 12.23
N ARG A 292 -3.02 24.93 13.44
CA ARG A 292 -2.46 24.03 14.45
C ARG A 292 -2.41 22.58 13.95
N GLN A 293 -3.50 22.09 13.34
CA GLN A 293 -3.56 20.74 12.76
C GLN A 293 -2.59 20.55 11.60
N ASN A 294 -2.42 21.58 10.77
CA ASN A 294 -1.48 21.55 9.65
C ASN A 294 -0.03 21.53 10.14
N ALA A 295 0.28 22.26 11.23
CA ALA A 295 1.59 22.21 11.88
C ALA A 295 1.88 20.82 12.50
N GLU A 296 0.90 20.20 13.15
CA GLU A 296 1.01 18.83 13.68
C GLU A 296 1.28 17.81 12.55
N SER A 297 0.50 17.88 11.47
CA SER A 297 0.67 17.01 10.29
C SER A 297 2.05 17.16 9.65
N ARG A 298 2.58 18.38 9.56
CA ARG A 298 3.95 18.63 9.07
C ARG A 298 5.02 18.00 9.97
N GLN A 299 4.82 18.05 11.29
CA GLN A 299 5.76 17.45 12.24
C GLN A 299 5.75 15.92 12.14
N GLU A 300 4.59 15.31 11.91
CA GLU A 300 4.47 13.87 11.66
C GLU A 300 5.15 13.44 10.35
N LEU A 301 4.95 14.20 9.27
CA LEU A 301 5.67 13.99 8.01
C LEU A 301 7.20 14.09 8.18
N GLU A 302 7.69 15.03 8.98
CA GLU A 302 9.12 15.15 9.25
C GLU A 302 9.67 13.93 10.02
N LYS A 303 8.91 13.40 10.98
CA LYS A 303 9.28 12.16 11.70
C LYS A 303 9.30 10.97 10.75
N LEU A 304 8.27 10.80 9.93
CA LEU A 304 8.18 9.71 8.96
C LEU A 304 9.32 9.79 7.94
N ASN A 305 9.68 10.99 7.49
CA ASN A 305 10.81 11.18 6.58
C ASN A 305 12.15 10.84 7.25
N LYS A 306 12.34 11.18 8.53
CA LYS A 306 13.51 10.73 9.31
C LYS A 306 13.55 9.21 9.44
N GLU A 307 12.44 8.55 9.66
CA GLU A 307 12.36 7.09 9.69
C GLU A 307 12.66 6.47 8.32
N LYS A 308 12.10 7.04 7.24
CA LYS A 308 12.41 6.63 5.86
C LYS A 308 13.91 6.71 5.58
N THR A 309 14.56 7.81 5.91
CA THR A 309 16.03 7.95 5.71
C THR A 309 16.81 6.91 6.53
N ARG A 310 16.36 6.56 7.74
CA ARG A 310 16.97 5.48 8.53
C ARG A 310 16.82 4.12 7.84
N PHE A 311 15.62 3.80 7.36
CA PHE A 311 15.40 2.54 6.63
C PHE A 311 16.21 2.49 5.33
N GLU A 312 16.29 3.58 4.58
CA GLU A 312 17.15 3.68 3.39
C GLU A 312 18.63 3.46 3.73
N THR A 313 19.14 4.05 4.82
CA THR A 313 20.51 3.79 5.27
C THR A 313 20.74 2.33 5.65
N GLN A 314 19.80 1.71 6.37
CA GLN A 314 19.90 0.29 6.76
C GLN A 314 19.82 -0.64 5.54
N PHE A 315 18.96 -0.33 4.57
CA PHE A 315 18.86 -1.07 3.33
C PHE A 315 20.16 -0.99 2.52
N ASN A 316 20.72 0.21 2.38
CA ASN A 316 22.00 0.40 1.68
C ASN A 316 23.17 -0.32 2.38
N GLU A 317 23.20 -0.33 3.72
CA GLU A 317 24.18 -1.11 4.49
C GLU A 317 24.02 -2.62 4.30
N ALA A 318 22.78 -3.12 4.34
CA ALA A 318 22.50 -4.54 4.10
C ALA A 318 22.88 -4.96 2.68
N GLN A 319 22.57 -4.13 1.67
CA GLN A 319 22.98 -4.33 0.28
C GLN A 319 24.52 -4.38 0.15
N ALA A 320 25.22 -3.48 0.84
CA ALA A 320 26.68 -3.46 0.82
C ALA A 320 27.29 -4.71 1.49
N LEU A 321 26.68 -5.22 2.57
CA LEU A 321 27.10 -6.47 3.22
C LEU A 321 26.86 -7.68 2.31
N LEU A 322 25.72 -7.74 1.63
CA LEU A 322 25.40 -8.79 0.68
C LEU A 322 26.42 -8.84 -0.47
N ASN A 323 26.73 -7.68 -1.06
CA ASN A 323 27.72 -7.60 -2.14
C ASN A 323 29.11 -8.06 -1.67
N ARG A 324 29.54 -7.68 -0.45
CA ARG A 324 30.80 -8.16 0.13
C ARG A 324 30.81 -9.68 0.36
N SER A 325 29.67 -10.25 0.76
CA SER A 325 29.53 -11.71 0.92
C SER A 325 29.64 -12.42 -0.43
N GLN A 326 28.97 -11.91 -1.46
CA GLN A 326 29.05 -12.45 -2.81
C GLN A 326 30.47 -12.36 -3.38
N ASP A 327 31.15 -11.23 -3.18
CA ASP A 327 32.56 -11.08 -3.58
C ASP A 327 33.46 -12.09 -2.85
N ALA A 328 33.24 -12.32 -1.55
CA ALA A 328 33.98 -13.30 -0.77
C ALA A 328 33.75 -14.73 -1.28
N GLU A 329 32.50 -15.13 -1.53
CA GLU A 329 32.15 -16.45 -2.09
C GLU A 329 32.76 -16.65 -3.49
N VAL A 330 32.77 -15.62 -4.33
CA VAL A 330 33.42 -15.66 -5.65
C VAL A 330 34.94 -15.85 -5.50
N THR A 331 35.57 -15.18 -4.54
CA THR A 331 37.01 -15.39 -4.28
C THR A 331 37.31 -16.79 -3.76
N GLU A 332 36.49 -17.32 -2.85
CA GLU A 332 36.66 -18.67 -2.30
C GLU A 332 36.44 -19.75 -3.38
N SER A 333 35.41 -19.59 -4.21
CA SER A 333 35.16 -20.46 -5.37
C SER A 333 36.34 -20.45 -6.36
N ARG A 334 36.93 -19.27 -6.60
CA ARG A 334 38.11 -19.12 -7.46
C ARG A 334 39.34 -19.82 -6.88
N ASP A 335 39.57 -19.72 -5.57
CA ASP A 335 40.67 -20.37 -4.88
C ASP A 335 40.51 -21.90 -4.83
N LEU A 336 39.29 -22.39 -4.61
CA LEU A 336 38.97 -23.82 -4.68
C LEU A 336 39.16 -24.37 -6.09
N LYS A 337 38.74 -23.61 -7.11
CA LYS A 337 38.96 -23.99 -8.51
C LYS A 337 40.46 -24.07 -8.84
N ALA A 338 41.26 -23.10 -8.39
CA ALA A 338 42.72 -23.14 -8.57
C ALA A 338 43.36 -24.37 -7.89
N LYS A 339 42.91 -24.72 -6.68
CA LYS A 339 43.36 -25.96 -5.99
C LYS A 339 42.97 -27.22 -6.75
N LEU A 340 41.76 -27.28 -7.32
CA LEU A 340 41.29 -28.42 -8.11
C LEU A 340 42.13 -28.59 -9.39
N GLU A 341 42.41 -27.49 -10.09
CA GLU A 341 43.27 -27.47 -11.27
C GLU A 341 44.70 -27.95 -10.93
N GLU A 342 45.25 -27.53 -9.79
CA GLU A 342 46.56 -27.99 -9.31
C GLU A 342 46.57 -29.49 -8.98
N MET A 343 45.53 -30.00 -8.30
CA MET A 343 45.39 -31.43 -8.01
C MET A 343 45.23 -32.26 -9.27
N THR A 344 44.47 -31.77 -10.25
CA THR A 344 44.30 -32.42 -11.56
C THR A 344 45.62 -32.50 -12.30
N ARG A 345 46.43 -31.43 -12.28
CA ARG A 345 47.77 -31.42 -12.87
C ARG A 345 48.69 -32.45 -12.21
N ARG A 346 48.70 -32.53 -10.87
CA ARG A 346 49.49 -33.54 -10.13
C ARG A 346 49.07 -34.97 -10.47
N HIS A 347 47.76 -35.20 -10.61
CA HIS A 347 47.23 -36.51 -11.03
C HIS A 347 47.71 -36.86 -12.44
N ALA A 348 47.64 -35.93 -13.39
CA ALA A 348 48.13 -36.12 -14.75
C ALA A 348 49.64 -36.43 -14.77
N GLU A 349 50.45 -35.70 -14.00
CA GLU A 349 51.89 -35.96 -13.85
C GLU A 349 52.17 -37.36 -13.27
N SER A 350 51.41 -37.79 -12.26
CA SER A 350 51.50 -39.13 -11.67
C SER A 350 51.11 -40.22 -12.68
N GLN A 351 50.05 -39.99 -13.46
CA GLN A 351 49.60 -40.91 -14.50
C GLN A 351 50.62 -41.04 -15.63
N GLU A 352 51.28 -39.94 -16.02
CA GLU A 352 52.38 -39.96 -16.98
C GLU A 352 53.59 -40.75 -16.45
N GLN A 353 53.93 -40.60 -15.16
CA GLN A 353 54.97 -41.40 -14.51
C GLN A 353 54.63 -42.90 -14.51
N MET A 354 53.38 -43.25 -14.24
CA MET A 354 52.90 -44.64 -14.32
C MET A 354 52.99 -45.20 -15.74
N SER A 355 52.68 -44.39 -16.76
CA SER A 355 52.85 -44.80 -18.16
C SER A 355 54.32 -45.09 -18.49
N LYS A 356 55.24 -44.21 -18.09
CA LYS A 356 56.69 -44.41 -18.30
C LYS A 356 57.21 -45.67 -17.60
N LEU A 357 56.77 -45.92 -16.36
CA LEU A 357 57.11 -47.15 -15.64
C LEU A 357 56.53 -48.39 -16.32
N ASN A 358 55.33 -48.29 -16.91
CA ASN A 358 54.73 -49.41 -17.63
C ASN A 358 55.44 -49.68 -18.96
N GLU A 359 55.85 -48.65 -19.70
CA GLU A 359 56.70 -48.78 -20.89
C GLU A 359 58.07 -49.39 -20.55
N GLU A 360 58.68 -48.99 -19.43
CA GLU A 360 59.94 -49.57 -18.96
C GLU A 360 59.77 -51.04 -18.53
N LYS A 361 58.67 -51.37 -17.86
CA LYS A 361 58.29 -52.75 -17.54
C LYS A 361 58.11 -53.59 -18.81
N GLU A 362 57.41 -53.09 -19.83
CA GLU A 362 57.24 -53.79 -21.10
C GLU A 362 58.58 -53.98 -21.82
N ARG A 363 59.47 -52.98 -21.78
CA ARG A 363 60.83 -53.09 -22.34
C ARG A 363 61.67 -54.14 -21.62
N LEU A 364 61.60 -54.21 -20.29
CA LEU A 364 62.28 -55.23 -19.48
C LEU A 364 61.69 -56.63 -19.74
N GLN A 365 60.38 -56.74 -19.93
CA GLN A 365 59.72 -57.99 -20.31
C GLN A 365 60.17 -58.46 -21.70
N LEU A 366 60.31 -57.54 -22.67
CA LEU A 366 60.88 -57.85 -23.99
C LEU A 366 62.33 -58.31 -23.90
N GLN A 367 63.16 -57.65 -23.09
CA GLN A 367 64.54 -58.10 -22.85
C GLN A 367 64.61 -59.47 -22.17
N LEU A 368 63.67 -59.79 -21.27
CA LEU A 368 63.56 -61.11 -20.66
C LEU A 368 63.12 -62.17 -21.70
N ALA A 369 62.21 -61.82 -22.60
CA ALA A 369 61.78 -62.69 -23.71
C ALA A 369 62.93 -62.95 -24.71
N ASP A 370 63.72 -61.93 -25.06
CA ASP A 370 64.91 -62.07 -25.92
C ASP A 370 66.03 -62.88 -25.23
N SER A 371 66.16 -62.75 -23.90
CA SER A 371 67.06 -63.57 -23.09
C SER A 371 66.63 -65.03 -23.04
N LEU A 372 65.32 -65.31 -23.00
CA LEU A 372 64.75 -66.65 -23.11
C LEU A 372 64.86 -67.23 -24.52
N ALA A 373 64.76 -66.40 -25.57
CA ALA A 373 64.98 -66.81 -26.95
C ALA A 373 66.45 -67.16 -27.23
N SER A 374 67.40 -66.42 -26.65
CA SER A 374 68.84 -66.72 -26.75
C SER A 374 69.30 -67.92 -25.91
N THR A 375 68.59 -68.29 -24.83
CA THR A 375 68.84 -69.56 -24.10
C THR A 375 68.28 -70.80 -24.81
N ASN A 376 67.31 -70.63 -25.71
CA ASN A 376 66.80 -71.70 -26.56
C ASN A 376 67.64 -71.94 -27.85
N GLN A 377 68.69 -71.15 -28.08
CA GLN A 377 69.65 -71.33 -29.19
C GLN A 377 70.89 -72.16 -28.82
N THR A 378 70.98 -72.71 -27.60
CA THR A 378 72.09 -73.61 -27.14
C THR A 378 71.63 -74.97 -26.61
N LYS A 379 70.50 -75.48 -27.11
CA LYS A 379 70.07 -76.89 -26.93
C LYS A 379 69.58 -77.49 -28.24
N HIS A 380 70.41 -77.41 -29.28
CA HIS A 380 70.16 -78.11 -30.55
C HIS A 380 71.42 -78.74 -31.18
N ASP A 381 72.38 -79.20 -30.37
CA ASP A 381 73.52 -80.03 -30.80
C ASP A 381 73.56 -81.38 -30.04
N GLY A 382 72.43 -82.12 -30.03
CA GLY A 382 72.33 -83.39 -29.31
C GLY A 382 71.53 -84.51 -29.98
N ASP A 383 70.83 -84.26 -31.10
CA ASP A 383 69.89 -85.23 -31.69
C ASP A 383 70.15 -85.47 -33.20
N ALA A 384 71.42 -85.63 -33.59
CA ALA A 384 71.84 -86.00 -34.95
C ALA A 384 72.66 -87.31 -35.04
N GLU A 385 72.78 -88.09 -33.95
CA GLU A 385 73.52 -89.37 -33.89
C GLU A 385 72.65 -90.58 -33.44
N LEU A 386 71.32 -90.48 -33.42
CA LEU A 386 70.43 -91.62 -33.10
C LEU A 386 69.65 -92.17 -34.31
N ASN A 387 69.58 -91.44 -35.44
CA ASN A 387 68.95 -91.92 -36.67
C ASN A 387 69.90 -92.71 -37.60
N LYS A 388 71.14 -92.97 -37.16
CA LYS A 388 72.09 -93.89 -37.81
C LYS A 388 72.05 -95.32 -37.28
N LEU A 389 71.32 -95.56 -36.18
CA LEU A 389 71.18 -96.87 -35.52
C LEU A 389 69.73 -97.43 -35.56
N LYS A 390 68.89 -96.88 -36.44
CA LYS A 390 67.48 -97.30 -36.61
C LYS A 390 67.23 -98.21 -37.82
N VAL A 391 68.28 -98.61 -38.56
CA VAL A 391 68.19 -99.47 -39.76
C VAL A 391 69.03 -100.76 -39.60
N LYS A 392 69.44 -101.10 -38.38
CA LYS A 392 70.20 -102.35 -38.11
C LYS A 392 69.66 -103.20 -36.96
N LEU A 393 68.40 -103.01 -36.57
CA LEU A 393 67.78 -103.89 -35.58
C LEU A 393 66.35 -104.32 -35.94
N ASP A 394 66.07 -104.37 -37.26
CA ASP A 394 65.13 -105.33 -37.84
C ASP A 394 65.71 -106.78 -37.79
N GLU A 395 66.91 -106.95 -37.23
CA GLU A 395 67.61 -108.24 -37.09
C GLU A 395 67.36 -108.92 -35.73
N LEU A 396 66.31 -108.54 -34.99
CA LEU A 396 65.85 -109.28 -33.81
C LEU A 396 64.33 -109.52 -33.82
N GLU A 397 63.76 -109.68 -35.03
CA GLU A 397 62.70 -110.66 -35.26
C GLU A 397 63.25 -112.08 -35.01
N ARG A 398 63.41 -112.45 -33.73
CA ARG A 398 63.24 -113.82 -33.20
C ARG A 398 63.52 -113.81 -31.70
N GLN A 399 62.71 -114.59 -30.97
CA GLN A 399 62.54 -114.65 -29.52
C GLN A 399 61.76 -113.44 -28.96
N GLU A 400 60.43 -113.37 -29.00
CA GLU A 400 59.42 -114.38 -28.67
C GLU A 400 59.65 -115.10 -27.32
N ALA A 401 58.58 -115.10 -26.52
CA ALA A 401 58.37 -115.86 -25.30
C ALA A 401 59.10 -115.40 -24.03
N LYS A 402 58.41 -114.53 -23.27
CA LYS A 402 57.94 -114.76 -21.89
C LYS A 402 57.35 -113.45 -21.36
N ASN A 403 56.03 -113.31 -21.47
CA ASN A 403 55.05 -113.58 -20.40
C ASN A 403 55.11 -112.49 -19.34
N GLU A 404 54.08 -111.64 -19.29
CA GLU A 404 52.91 -111.83 -18.42
C GLU A 404 53.28 -111.69 -16.96
N GLU A 405 52.91 -110.53 -16.40
CA GLU A 405 52.61 -110.20 -15.00
C GLU A 405 52.80 -108.68 -14.87
N GLN A 406 51.94 -107.82 -14.34
CA GLN A 406 50.67 -107.84 -13.61
C GLN A 406 50.08 -106.43 -13.90
N LEU A 407 48.80 -106.20 -14.23
CA LEU A 407 47.58 -106.48 -13.47
C LEU A 407 47.59 -105.92 -12.03
N PHE A 408 47.81 -104.61 -11.87
CA PHE A 408 47.37 -103.84 -10.70
C PHE A 408 47.39 -102.34 -11.02
N ASN A 409 46.25 -101.73 -11.39
CA ASN A 409 45.93 -100.28 -11.26
C ASN A 409 44.67 -99.91 -12.05
N LEU A 410 43.50 -100.46 -11.69
CA LEU A 410 42.23 -100.08 -12.32
C LEU A 410 41.06 -99.90 -11.32
N ASP A 411 41.38 -99.75 -10.03
CA ASP A 411 40.40 -99.41 -8.98
C ASP A 411 40.63 -98.01 -8.36
N GLU A 412 41.81 -97.39 -8.55
CA GLU A 412 42.13 -96.08 -7.96
C GLU A 412 41.60 -94.91 -8.81
N ASP A 413 41.61 -95.04 -10.14
CA ASP A 413 41.12 -94.01 -11.06
C ASP A 413 39.58 -93.90 -11.09
N LYS A 414 38.87 -94.98 -10.73
CA LYS A 414 37.40 -94.98 -10.69
C LYS A 414 36.85 -94.19 -9.50
N VAL A 415 37.45 -94.34 -8.31
CA VAL A 415 37.04 -93.62 -7.10
C VAL A 415 37.34 -92.12 -7.22
N ARG A 416 38.44 -91.75 -7.90
CA ARG A 416 38.82 -90.35 -8.14
C ARG A 416 37.86 -89.61 -9.08
N LEU A 417 37.31 -90.32 -10.08
CA LEU A 417 36.33 -89.77 -11.02
C LEU A 417 34.93 -89.63 -10.39
N GLU A 418 34.52 -90.54 -9.51
CA GLU A 418 33.24 -90.44 -8.78
C GLU A 418 33.21 -89.27 -7.78
N LEU A 419 34.35 -88.95 -7.15
CA LEU A 419 34.47 -87.79 -6.25
C LEU A 419 34.42 -86.43 -6.99
N GLN A 420 35.04 -86.34 -8.16
CA GLN A 420 34.98 -85.12 -9.00
C GLN A 420 33.59 -84.86 -9.59
N LEU A 421 32.80 -85.91 -9.81
CA LEU A 421 31.43 -85.80 -10.32
C LEU A 421 30.46 -85.28 -9.25
N ALA A 422 30.71 -85.58 -7.97
CA ALA A 422 29.94 -85.04 -6.85
C ALA A 422 30.26 -83.54 -6.58
N ASP A 423 31.53 -83.15 -6.64
CA ASP A 423 31.95 -81.75 -6.46
C ASP A 423 31.47 -80.83 -7.60
N THR A 424 31.44 -81.34 -8.84
CA THR A 424 30.90 -80.60 -10.00
C THR A 424 29.37 -80.46 -9.94
N GLN A 425 28.65 -81.43 -9.38
CA GLN A 425 27.20 -81.31 -9.16
C GLN A 425 26.85 -80.34 -8.02
N ALA A 426 27.65 -80.29 -6.95
CA ALA A 426 27.46 -79.34 -5.86
C ALA A 426 27.73 -77.88 -6.28
N THR A 427 28.78 -77.66 -7.09
CA THR A 427 29.08 -76.33 -7.64
C THR A 427 28.07 -75.87 -8.69
N ALA A 428 27.51 -76.78 -9.49
CA ALA A 428 26.42 -76.46 -10.41
C ALA A 428 25.13 -76.03 -9.69
N ALA A 429 24.78 -76.68 -8.58
CA ALA A 429 23.62 -76.30 -7.77
C ALA A 429 23.79 -74.94 -7.07
N GLN A 430 25.00 -74.63 -6.58
CA GLN A 430 25.30 -73.31 -6.01
C GLN A 430 25.29 -72.19 -7.07
N LEU A 431 25.69 -72.49 -8.31
CA LEU A 431 25.65 -71.54 -9.42
C LEU A 431 24.22 -71.26 -9.89
N GLU A 432 23.35 -72.27 -9.92
CA GLU A 432 21.91 -72.12 -10.21
C GLU A 432 21.21 -71.24 -9.16
N GLU A 433 21.50 -71.46 -7.87
CA GLU A 433 20.94 -70.65 -6.78
C GLU A 433 21.46 -69.20 -6.83
N ALA A 434 22.74 -68.99 -7.13
CA ALA A 434 23.30 -67.65 -7.31
C ALA A 434 22.65 -66.89 -8.49
N LYS A 435 22.40 -67.58 -9.61
CA LYS A 435 21.68 -67.01 -10.76
C LYS A 435 20.23 -66.67 -10.43
N ARG A 436 19.57 -67.46 -9.58
CA ARG A 436 18.20 -67.21 -9.13
C ARG A 436 18.11 -65.96 -8.25
N VAL A 437 19.03 -65.81 -7.30
CA VAL A 437 19.13 -64.60 -6.46
C VAL A 437 19.48 -63.36 -7.30
N GLU A 438 20.36 -63.50 -8.29
CA GLU A 438 20.68 -62.42 -9.23
C GLU A 438 19.47 -62.03 -10.12
N ALA A 439 18.63 -63.00 -10.50
CA ALA A 439 17.39 -62.72 -11.22
C ALA A 439 16.34 -62.03 -10.34
N GLU A 440 16.22 -62.41 -9.07
CA GLU A 440 15.29 -61.78 -8.12
C GLU A 440 15.70 -60.34 -7.80
N THR A 441 17.00 -60.07 -7.63
CA THR A 441 17.52 -58.71 -7.42
C THR A 441 17.31 -57.82 -8.65
N LYS A 442 17.60 -58.32 -9.86
CA LYS A 442 17.29 -57.59 -11.11
C LYS A 442 15.79 -57.33 -11.28
N ASN A 443 14.92 -58.26 -10.87
CA ASN A 443 13.47 -58.03 -10.90
C ASN A 443 13.03 -56.96 -9.90
N GLN A 444 13.65 -56.88 -8.72
CA GLN A 444 13.39 -55.79 -7.76
C GLN A 444 13.86 -54.43 -8.30
N GLU A 445 15.02 -54.38 -8.95
CA GLU A 445 15.53 -53.16 -9.60
C GLU A 445 14.60 -52.71 -10.75
N ILE A 446 14.12 -53.65 -11.57
CA ILE A 446 13.15 -53.35 -12.63
C ILE A 446 11.85 -52.77 -12.05
N GLU A 447 11.37 -53.30 -10.93
CA GLU A 447 10.14 -52.81 -10.30
C GLU A 447 10.35 -51.42 -9.66
N GLN A 448 11.52 -51.16 -9.08
CA GLN A 448 11.89 -49.82 -8.60
C GLN A 448 11.98 -48.82 -9.75
N LEU A 449 12.55 -49.22 -10.90
CA LEU A 449 12.62 -48.38 -12.09
C LEU A 449 11.24 -48.07 -12.67
N LYS A 450 10.31 -49.04 -12.68
CA LYS A 450 8.92 -48.78 -13.09
C LYS A 450 8.23 -47.75 -12.21
N ASN A 451 8.35 -47.89 -10.89
CA ASN A 451 7.76 -46.93 -9.95
C ASN A 451 8.36 -45.52 -10.12
N LEU A 452 9.65 -45.43 -10.43
CA LEU A 452 10.30 -44.15 -10.71
C LEU A 452 9.79 -43.53 -12.03
N ILE A 453 9.57 -44.34 -13.05
CA ILE A 453 9.00 -43.90 -14.34
C ILE A 453 7.57 -43.39 -14.13
N GLU A 454 6.72 -44.11 -13.40
CA GLU A 454 5.35 -43.67 -13.08
C GLU A 454 5.34 -42.36 -12.29
N ALA A 455 6.26 -42.19 -11.33
CA ALA A 455 6.40 -40.94 -10.58
C ALA A 455 6.83 -39.76 -11.47
N LEU A 456 7.77 -40.00 -12.41
CA LEU A 456 8.21 -38.99 -13.37
C LEU A 456 7.11 -38.63 -14.38
N GLU A 457 6.28 -39.59 -14.78
CA GLU A 457 5.11 -39.34 -15.65
C GLU A 457 4.05 -38.50 -14.94
N HIS A 458 3.77 -38.77 -13.66
CA HIS A 458 2.90 -37.92 -12.85
C HIS A 458 3.46 -36.50 -12.70
N GLN A 459 4.75 -36.35 -12.39
CA GLN A 459 5.40 -35.04 -12.28
C GLN A 459 5.38 -34.26 -13.60
N LYS A 460 5.50 -34.97 -14.74
CA LYS A 460 5.40 -34.37 -16.07
C LYS A 460 4.00 -33.85 -16.36
N GLU A 461 2.95 -34.60 -15.98
CA GLU A 461 1.58 -34.14 -16.17
C GLU A 461 1.23 -32.97 -15.24
N ASP A 462 1.70 -32.97 -13.99
CA ASP A 462 1.57 -31.83 -13.08
C ASP A 462 2.28 -30.57 -13.62
N SER A 463 3.51 -30.72 -14.14
CA SER A 463 4.26 -29.62 -14.75
C SER A 463 3.54 -29.04 -15.99
N LYS A 464 2.84 -29.89 -16.74
CA LYS A 464 2.07 -29.48 -17.92
C LYS A 464 0.80 -28.72 -17.54
N VAL A 465 0.14 -29.10 -16.44
CA VAL A 465 -0.99 -28.34 -15.87
C VAL A 465 -0.52 -26.98 -15.35
N GLN A 466 0.63 -26.93 -14.66
CA GLN A 466 1.22 -25.66 -14.21
C GLN A 466 1.57 -24.73 -15.39
N LEU A 467 2.15 -25.27 -16.47
CA LEU A 467 2.40 -24.51 -17.71
C LEU A 467 1.12 -23.96 -18.33
N ALA A 468 0.04 -24.76 -18.39
CA ALA A 468 -1.24 -24.31 -18.90
C ALA A 468 -1.82 -23.15 -18.06
N ASN A 469 -1.71 -23.22 -16.73
CA ASN A 469 -2.16 -22.14 -15.84
C ASN A 469 -1.34 -20.86 -16.05
N VAL A 470 -0.01 -20.96 -16.23
CA VAL A 470 0.86 -19.81 -16.52
C VAL A 470 0.51 -19.19 -17.88
N GLU A 471 0.19 -20.00 -18.88
CA GLU A 471 -0.24 -19.52 -20.21
C GLU A 471 -1.59 -18.78 -20.12
N GLU A 472 -2.54 -19.28 -19.32
CA GLU A 472 -3.81 -18.59 -19.06
C GLU A 472 -3.62 -17.26 -18.31
N GLU A 473 -2.75 -17.22 -17.30
CA GLU A 473 -2.42 -15.97 -16.60
C GLU A 473 -1.72 -14.96 -17.51
N LYS A 474 -0.83 -15.42 -18.38
CA LYS A 474 -0.19 -14.57 -19.39
C LYS A 474 -1.22 -13.97 -20.35
N ILE A 475 -2.16 -14.77 -20.85
CA ILE A 475 -3.26 -14.27 -21.72
C ILE A 475 -4.11 -13.23 -20.97
N ARG A 476 -4.38 -13.45 -19.68
CA ARG A 476 -5.13 -12.52 -18.84
C ARG A 476 -4.37 -11.19 -18.66
N LEU A 477 -3.07 -11.26 -18.35
CA LEU A 477 -2.22 -10.08 -18.20
C LEU A 477 -2.06 -9.30 -19.51
N ASP A 478 -1.93 -10.00 -20.65
CA ASP A 478 -1.87 -9.37 -21.97
C ASP A 478 -3.19 -8.64 -22.30
N ALA A 479 -4.34 -9.22 -21.95
CA ALA A 479 -5.64 -8.55 -22.11
C ALA A 479 -5.79 -7.33 -21.20
N GLU A 480 -5.25 -7.39 -19.98
CA GLU A 480 -5.26 -6.27 -19.02
C GLU A 480 -4.34 -5.13 -19.48
N LEU A 481 -3.15 -5.46 -20.01
CA LEU A 481 -2.23 -4.52 -20.64
C LEU A 481 -2.86 -3.82 -21.85
N GLN A 482 -3.57 -4.55 -22.72
CA GLN A 482 -4.30 -3.96 -23.84
C GLN A 482 -5.38 -2.98 -23.37
N ARG A 483 -6.08 -3.31 -22.26
CA ARG A 483 -7.10 -2.44 -21.67
C ARG A 483 -6.51 -1.16 -21.11
N VAL A 484 -5.37 -1.26 -20.40
CA VAL A 484 -4.63 -0.09 -19.89
C VAL A 484 -4.11 0.78 -21.03
N HIS A 485 -3.61 0.18 -22.11
CA HIS A 485 -3.19 0.92 -23.30
C HIS A 485 -4.36 1.67 -23.95
N ALA A 486 -5.54 1.07 -24.05
CA ALA A 486 -6.72 1.74 -24.59
C ALA A 486 -7.14 2.94 -23.73
N LEU A 487 -7.17 2.78 -22.40
CA LEU A 487 -7.48 3.87 -21.46
C LEU A 487 -6.42 4.99 -21.50
N LEU A 488 -5.16 4.64 -21.70
CA LEU A 488 -4.08 5.61 -21.86
C LEU A 488 -4.25 6.44 -23.14
N GLU A 489 -4.60 5.82 -24.26
CA GLU A 489 -4.87 6.56 -25.51
C GLU A 489 -6.11 7.44 -25.41
N GLU A 490 -7.17 6.96 -24.75
CA GLU A 490 -8.36 7.78 -24.45
C GLU A 490 -8.00 9.00 -23.58
N SER A 491 -7.17 8.80 -22.55
CA SER A 491 -6.69 9.91 -21.72
C SER A 491 -5.83 10.93 -22.47
N LYS A 492 -5.06 10.48 -23.48
CA LYS A 492 -4.27 11.37 -24.34
C LYS A 492 -5.14 12.17 -25.29
N GLU A 493 -6.21 11.57 -25.83
CA GLU A 493 -7.16 12.31 -26.66
C GLU A 493 -7.92 13.36 -25.85
N VAL A 494 -8.34 13.03 -24.63
CA VAL A 494 -8.97 14.00 -23.71
C VAL A 494 -8.00 15.12 -23.37
N ALA A 495 -6.76 14.82 -22.96
CA ALA A 495 -5.76 15.83 -22.65
C ALA A 495 -5.42 16.73 -23.86
N LYS A 496 -5.49 16.19 -25.09
CA LYS A 496 -5.31 16.96 -26.31
C LYS A 496 -6.51 17.87 -26.60
N ALA A 497 -7.73 17.37 -26.41
CA ALA A 497 -8.93 18.19 -26.52
C ALA A 497 -8.93 19.34 -25.48
N ASP A 498 -8.55 19.06 -24.24
CA ASP A 498 -8.42 20.08 -23.20
C ASP A 498 -7.34 21.11 -23.54
N ALA A 499 -6.20 20.69 -24.11
CA ALA A 499 -5.15 21.60 -24.56
C ALA A 499 -5.61 22.50 -25.73
N ASP A 500 -6.36 21.94 -26.68
CA ASP A 500 -6.94 22.69 -27.81
C ASP A 500 -8.02 23.67 -27.33
N THR A 501 -8.83 23.30 -26.33
CA THR A 501 -9.85 24.16 -25.72
C THR A 501 -9.22 25.32 -24.94
N ASN A 502 -8.24 25.03 -24.09
CA ASN A 502 -7.46 26.04 -23.36
C ASN A 502 -6.74 27.01 -24.31
N LYS A 503 -6.28 26.52 -25.47
CA LYS A 503 -5.66 27.36 -26.49
C LYS A 503 -6.67 28.31 -27.13
N PHE A 504 -7.87 27.83 -27.41
CA PHE A 504 -8.95 28.67 -27.95
C PHE A 504 -9.37 29.74 -26.94
N GLU A 505 -9.58 29.39 -25.68
CA GLU A 505 -9.89 30.34 -24.61
C GLU A 505 -8.78 31.38 -24.41
N PHE A 506 -7.51 30.97 -24.50
CA PHE A 506 -6.38 31.89 -24.45
C PHE A 506 -6.34 32.86 -25.64
N GLU A 507 -6.63 32.39 -26.85
CA GLU A 507 -6.72 33.24 -28.04
C GLU A 507 -7.89 34.22 -27.95
N GLU A 508 -9.02 33.82 -27.36
CA GLU A 508 -10.18 34.69 -27.11
C GLU A 508 -9.88 35.75 -26.04
N LEU A 509 -9.28 35.36 -24.91
CA LEU A 509 -8.82 36.29 -23.87
C LEU A 509 -7.80 37.30 -24.40
N LYS A 510 -6.90 36.85 -25.28
CA LYS A 510 -5.94 37.73 -25.93
C LYS A 510 -6.63 38.73 -26.86
N ALA A 511 -7.62 38.30 -27.64
CA ALA A 511 -8.39 39.21 -28.50
C ALA A 511 -9.17 40.26 -27.68
N GLN A 512 -9.73 39.86 -26.53
CA GLN A 512 -10.39 40.79 -25.61
C GLN A 512 -9.40 41.78 -24.98
N TYR A 513 -8.20 41.33 -24.60
CA TYR A 513 -7.15 42.20 -24.08
C TYR A 513 -6.68 43.23 -25.13
N ASP A 514 -6.42 42.78 -26.36
CA ASP A 514 -6.02 43.66 -27.46
C ASP A 514 -7.12 44.70 -27.77
N ALA A 515 -8.40 44.32 -27.67
CA ALA A 515 -9.53 45.25 -27.84
C ALA A 515 -9.62 46.30 -26.71
N LEU A 516 -9.37 45.91 -25.47
CA LEU A 516 -9.30 46.82 -24.33
C LEU A 516 -8.11 47.78 -24.42
N GLU A 517 -6.97 47.32 -24.94
CA GLU A 517 -5.80 48.17 -25.18
C GLU A 517 -6.11 49.24 -26.25
N VAL A 518 -6.81 48.85 -27.33
CA VAL A 518 -7.31 49.82 -28.33
C VAL A 518 -8.26 50.83 -27.70
N GLN A 519 -9.24 50.40 -26.89
CA GLN A 519 -10.14 51.32 -26.19
C GLN A 519 -9.40 52.27 -25.23
N GLN A 520 -8.38 51.77 -24.53
CA GLN A 520 -7.55 52.59 -23.64
C GLN A 520 -6.79 53.67 -24.43
N THR A 521 -6.25 53.32 -25.59
CA THR A 521 -5.59 54.32 -26.46
C THR A 521 -6.58 55.35 -27.01
N GLU A 522 -7.81 54.95 -27.34
CA GLU A 522 -8.84 55.85 -27.84
C GLU A 522 -9.30 56.84 -26.75
N ILE A 523 -9.48 56.36 -25.51
CA ILE A 523 -9.77 57.21 -24.36
C ILE A 523 -8.62 58.20 -24.10
N GLN A 524 -7.36 57.76 -24.22
CA GLN A 524 -6.21 58.67 -24.08
C GLN A 524 -6.19 59.76 -25.17
N ILE A 525 -6.53 59.41 -26.42
CA ILE A 525 -6.65 60.39 -27.51
C ILE A 525 -7.78 61.38 -27.23
N GLN A 526 -8.95 60.92 -26.75
CA GLN A 526 -10.06 61.79 -26.39
C GLN A 526 -9.69 62.74 -25.25
N LEU A 527 -8.99 62.26 -24.21
CA LEU A 527 -8.51 63.10 -23.11
C LEU A 527 -7.50 64.15 -23.58
N ALA A 528 -6.60 63.81 -24.50
CA ALA A 528 -5.66 64.76 -25.10
C ALA A 528 -6.39 65.85 -25.91
N ASN A 529 -7.41 65.48 -26.69
CA ASN A 529 -8.23 66.42 -27.46
C ASN A 529 -8.99 67.38 -26.54
N ILE A 530 -9.60 66.88 -25.46
CA ILE A 530 -10.30 67.71 -24.47
C ILE A 530 -9.34 68.69 -23.78
N GLN A 531 -8.11 68.27 -23.49
CA GLN A 531 -7.08 69.16 -22.95
C GLN A 531 -6.68 70.25 -23.95
N GLU A 532 -6.55 69.92 -25.24
CA GLU A 532 -6.24 70.91 -26.28
C GLU A 532 -7.36 71.94 -26.45
N GLU A 533 -8.63 71.50 -26.45
CA GLU A 533 -9.79 72.41 -26.52
C GLU A 533 -9.89 73.30 -25.28
N LYS A 534 -9.59 72.76 -24.09
CA LYS A 534 -9.53 73.55 -22.86
C LYS A 534 -8.47 74.65 -22.95
N MET A 535 -7.27 74.33 -23.45
CA MET A 535 -6.20 75.32 -23.64
C MET A 535 -6.60 76.41 -24.64
N LYS A 536 -7.28 76.05 -25.75
CA LYS A 536 -7.81 77.02 -26.72
C LYS A 536 -8.87 77.94 -26.10
N SER A 537 -9.78 77.38 -25.29
CA SER A 537 -10.80 78.16 -24.56
C SER A 537 -10.18 79.11 -23.54
N GLU A 538 -9.14 78.67 -22.81
CA GLU A 538 -8.39 79.53 -21.88
C GLU A 538 -7.65 80.66 -22.61
N GLU A 539 -7.05 80.40 -23.78
CA GLU A 539 -6.45 81.44 -24.62
C GLU A 539 -7.47 82.46 -25.13
N GLU A 540 -8.66 82.02 -25.57
CA GLU A 540 -9.74 82.92 -25.99
C GLU A 540 -10.24 83.78 -24.83
N LYS A 541 -10.36 83.21 -23.62
CA LYS A 541 -10.75 83.95 -22.41
C LYS A 541 -9.74 85.05 -22.08
N VAL A 542 -8.45 84.76 -22.18
CA VAL A 542 -7.38 85.75 -21.96
C VAL A 542 -7.46 86.88 -23.01
N LYS A 543 -7.76 86.58 -24.27
CA LYS A 543 -7.97 87.60 -25.31
C LYS A 543 -9.18 88.48 -25.00
N LEU A 544 -10.31 87.88 -24.64
CA LEU A 544 -11.54 88.61 -24.26
C LEU A 544 -11.33 89.50 -23.02
N ASP A 545 -10.58 89.03 -22.02
CA ASP A 545 -10.25 89.83 -20.84
C ASP A 545 -9.36 91.03 -21.18
N ALA A 546 -8.41 90.86 -22.12
CA ALA A 546 -7.57 91.95 -22.61
C ALA A 546 -8.39 92.99 -23.42
N GLU A 547 -9.31 92.53 -24.27
CA GLU A 547 -10.24 93.40 -25.00
C GLU A 547 -11.17 94.16 -24.04
N LEU A 548 -11.72 93.50 -23.01
CA LEU A 548 -12.53 94.13 -21.98
C LEU A 548 -11.75 95.18 -21.18
N GLN A 549 -10.48 94.94 -20.87
CA GLN A 549 -9.63 95.95 -20.23
C GLN A 549 -9.38 97.15 -21.13
N SER A 550 -9.17 96.94 -22.44
CA SER A 550 -9.03 98.02 -23.42
C SER A 550 -10.31 98.86 -23.54
N VAL A 551 -11.48 98.21 -23.64
CA VAL A 551 -12.77 98.90 -23.68
C VAL A 551 -13.03 99.69 -22.40
N ARG A 552 -12.70 99.14 -21.23
CA ARG A 552 -12.81 99.85 -19.95
C ARG A 552 -11.91 101.10 -19.90
N ALA A 553 -10.69 101.02 -20.43
CA ALA A 553 -9.79 102.18 -20.50
C ALA A 553 -10.37 103.29 -21.40
N LEU A 554 -10.90 102.92 -22.57
CA LEU A 554 -11.55 103.87 -23.49
C LEU A 554 -12.81 104.52 -22.88
N LEU A 555 -13.59 103.77 -22.09
CA LEU A 555 -14.76 104.30 -21.38
C LEU A 555 -14.38 105.29 -20.28
N VAL A 556 -13.25 105.07 -19.59
CA VAL A 556 -12.72 106.01 -18.59
C VAL A 556 -12.24 107.30 -19.25
N GLU A 557 -11.60 107.23 -20.42
CA GLU A 557 -11.25 108.42 -21.20
C GLU A 557 -12.49 109.18 -21.69
N SER A 558 -13.51 108.49 -22.22
CA SER A 558 -14.73 109.15 -22.72
C SER A 558 -15.53 109.82 -21.61
N THR A 559 -15.61 109.19 -20.43
CA THR A 559 -16.28 109.76 -19.26
C THR A 559 -15.49 110.93 -18.65
N GLY A 560 -14.16 110.94 -18.78
CA GLY A 560 -13.32 112.09 -18.47
C GLY A 560 -13.57 113.28 -19.40
N ALA A 561 -13.62 113.03 -20.71
CA ALA A 561 -13.90 114.06 -21.73
C ALA A 561 -15.31 114.66 -21.59
N ALA A 562 -16.33 113.84 -21.37
CA ALA A 562 -17.70 114.30 -21.18
C ALA A 562 -17.85 115.18 -19.91
N LYS A 563 -17.06 114.92 -18.86
CA LYS A 563 -17.05 115.77 -17.66
C LYS A 563 -16.42 117.14 -17.89
N SER A 564 -15.35 117.24 -18.69
CA SER A 564 -14.76 118.55 -19.01
C SER A 564 -15.68 119.38 -19.90
N GLU A 565 -16.36 118.74 -20.85
CA GLU A 565 -17.33 119.39 -21.75
C GLU A 565 -18.58 119.91 -21.00
N VAL A 566 -19.04 119.17 -19.99
CA VAL A 566 -20.10 119.64 -19.07
C VAL A 566 -19.64 120.80 -18.18
N GLU A 567 -18.36 120.84 -17.80
CA GLU A 567 -17.81 121.95 -17.01
C GLU A 567 -17.63 123.23 -17.86
N GLU A 568 -17.22 123.07 -19.12
CA GLU A 568 -17.11 124.15 -20.11
C GLU A 568 -18.49 124.77 -20.42
N THR A 569 -19.49 123.94 -20.73
CA THR A 569 -20.86 124.40 -20.97
C THR A 569 -21.51 125.05 -19.74
N ARG A 570 -21.16 124.60 -18.53
CA ARG A 570 -21.56 125.26 -17.27
C ARG A 570 -20.93 126.65 -17.12
N ASN A 571 -19.66 126.80 -17.50
CA ASN A 571 -18.98 128.10 -17.47
C ASN A 571 -19.56 129.08 -18.51
N GLU A 572 -19.89 128.58 -19.70
CA GLU A 572 -20.59 129.36 -20.74
C GLU A 572 -21.99 129.79 -20.28
N PHE A 573 -22.72 128.93 -19.58
CA PHE A 573 -24.04 129.26 -19.01
C PHE A 573 -23.96 130.36 -17.94
N VAL A 574 -22.89 130.36 -17.13
CA VAL A 574 -22.64 131.43 -16.14
C VAL A 574 -22.33 132.76 -16.84
N GLU A 575 -21.56 132.77 -17.93
CA GLU A 575 -21.34 133.98 -18.74
C GLU A 575 -22.62 134.50 -19.40
N LEU A 576 -23.46 133.62 -19.94
CA LEU A 576 -24.75 133.99 -20.54
C LEU A 576 -25.70 134.60 -19.52
N LYS A 577 -25.69 134.12 -18.28
CA LYS A 577 -26.48 134.68 -17.17
C LYS A 577 -26.06 136.11 -16.81
N VAL A 578 -24.76 136.42 -16.87
CA VAL A 578 -24.23 137.78 -16.69
C VAL A 578 -24.64 138.70 -17.84
N LYS A 579 -24.57 138.22 -19.10
CA LYS A 579 -25.00 138.97 -20.29
C LYS A 579 -26.51 139.28 -20.28
N TYR A 580 -27.34 138.34 -19.84
CA TYR A 580 -28.80 138.53 -19.76
C TYR A 580 -29.20 139.63 -18.77
N SER A 581 -28.51 139.71 -17.63
CA SER A 581 -28.70 140.79 -16.63
C SER A 581 -28.27 142.18 -17.14
N GLY A 582 -27.40 142.24 -18.15
CA GLY A 582 -26.98 143.47 -18.82
C GLY A 582 -27.99 143.97 -19.86
N LEU A 583 -28.67 143.05 -20.56
CA LEU A 583 -29.70 143.36 -21.55
C LEU A 583 -31.02 143.81 -20.92
N GLU A 584 -31.38 143.26 -19.75
CA GLU A 584 -32.53 143.75 -18.96
C GLU A 584 -32.35 145.21 -18.50
N ARG A 585 -31.10 145.68 -18.35
CA ARG A 585 -30.77 147.07 -18.01
C ARG A 585 -30.85 148.02 -19.22
N GLN A 586 -30.62 147.51 -20.44
CA GLN A 586 -30.71 148.28 -21.69
C GLN A 586 -32.14 148.36 -22.24
N LEU A 587 -32.99 147.38 -21.93
CA LEU A 587 -34.41 147.36 -22.32
C LEU A 587 -35.27 148.37 -21.52
N ALA A 588 -34.76 148.86 -20.39
CA ALA A 588 -35.37 149.94 -19.60
C ALA A 588 -35.10 151.36 -20.18
N GLU A 589 -34.07 151.54 -21.02
CA GLU A 589 -33.71 152.84 -21.62
C GLU A 589 -34.34 153.08 -23.02
N VAL A 590 -34.81 152.02 -23.70
CA VAL A 590 -35.40 152.11 -25.06
C VAL A 590 -36.89 152.46 -25.06
N ASN A 591 -37.58 152.35 -23.91
CA ASN A 591 -39.00 152.66 -23.78
C ASN A 591 -39.37 154.15 -23.71
N VAL A 592 -38.39 155.07 -23.83
CA VAL A 592 -38.62 156.54 -23.78
C VAL A 592 -38.52 157.22 -25.16
N HIS A 593 -38.25 156.49 -26.25
CA HIS A 593 -38.02 157.10 -27.58
C HIS A 593 -38.85 156.54 -28.74
N LEU A 594 -40.04 155.98 -28.47
CA LEU A 594 -40.97 155.59 -29.54
C LEU A 594 -42.38 156.18 -29.40
N GLU A 595 -42.44 157.45 -28.98
CA GLU A 595 -43.60 158.32 -29.17
C GLU A 595 -43.23 159.35 -30.25
N ASN A 596 -43.98 159.35 -31.36
CA ASN A 596 -43.84 160.17 -32.58
C ASN A 596 -42.93 159.60 -33.68
N VAL A 597 -43.50 158.86 -34.64
CA VAL A 597 -44.23 159.42 -35.80
C VAL A 597 -44.65 158.26 -36.72
N GLN A 598 -45.94 157.97 -36.71
CA GLN A 598 -46.66 157.51 -37.89
C GLN A 598 -46.68 158.62 -38.95
N LYS A 599 -46.26 158.31 -40.17
CA LYS A 599 -47.09 158.47 -41.40
C LYS A 599 -46.33 158.12 -42.69
N GLU A 600 -46.86 157.11 -43.39
CA GLU A 600 -47.08 157.01 -44.84
C GLU A 600 -45.86 157.03 -45.81
N LYS A 601 -45.78 156.32 -46.94
CA LYS A 601 -46.48 155.20 -47.59
C LYS A 601 -45.78 155.02 -48.96
N THR A 602 -45.70 153.79 -49.48
CA THR A 602 -45.43 153.36 -50.89
C THR A 602 -43.97 153.39 -51.38
N ASN A 603 -43.44 152.39 -52.09
CA ASN A 603 -44.00 151.63 -53.23
C ASN A 603 -43.42 150.20 -53.39
N SER A 604 -44.22 149.39 -54.10
CA SER A 604 -44.08 148.00 -54.54
C SER A 604 -42.96 147.76 -55.55
N GLU A 605 -42.17 146.67 -55.37
CA GLU A 605 -41.66 145.76 -56.45
C GLU A 605 -40.78 144.58 -55.94
N GLU A 606 -40.41 144.52 -54.65
CA GLU A 606 -39.52 143.46 -54.11
C GLU A 606 -40.20 142.17 -53.58
N GLU A 607 -41.52 142.14 -53.37
CA GLU A 607 -42.19 140.95 -52.80
C GLU A 607 -42.47 139.84 -53.83
N LYS A 608 -42.45 140.15 -55.13
CA LYS A 608 -42.75 139.15 -56.17
C LYS A 608 -41.56 138.24 -56.49
N THR A 609 -40.33 138.69 -56.23
CA THR A 609 -39.10 137.90 -56.44
C THR A 609 -38.77 136.99 -55.25
N LYS A 610 -39.18 137.34 -54.02
CA LYS A 610 -39.05 136.47 -52.83
C LYS A 610 -39.99 135.26 -52.85
N LEU A 611 -41.26 135.45 -53.22
CA LEU A 611 -42.24 134.34 -53.24
C LEU A 611 -41.95 133.28 -54.32
N VAL A 612 -41.30 133.64 -55.42
CA VAL A 612 -40.88 132.67 -56.46
C VAL A 612 -39.64 131.86 -56.03
N ALA A 613 -38.75 132.45 -55.21
CA ALA A 613 -37.59 131.75 -54.66
C ALA A 613 -38.00 130.77 -53.53
N GLU A 614 -38.95 131.15 -52.68
CA GLU A 614 -39.47 130.29 -51.60
C GLU A 614 -40.27 129.10 -52.13
N LEU A 615 -41.05 129.26 -53.20
CA LEU A 615 -41.76 128.15 -53.85
C LEU A 615 -40.80 127.13 -54.50
N LYS A 616 -39.66 127.57 -55.02
CA LYS A 616 -38.66 126.68 -55.63
C LYS A 616 -37.87 125.89 -54.57
N ALA A 617 -37.51 126.54 -53.47
CA ALA A 617 -36.85 125.87 -52.33
C ALA A 617 -37.75 124.84 -51.64
N ALA A 618 -39.07 125.10 -51.56
CA ALA A 618 -40.04 124.13 -51.04
C ALA A 618 -40.24 122.93 -51.97
N GLN A 619 -40.11 123.12 -53.29
CA GLN A 619 -40.25 122.03 -54.27
C GLN A 619 -39.02 121.11 -54.28
N ASP A 620 -37.82 121.66 -54.11
CA ASP A 620 -36.57 120.87 -54.02
C ASP A 620 -36.49 120.08 -52.71
N SER A 621 -36.95 120.64 -51.57
CA SER A 621 -36.99 119.93 -50.28
C SER A 621 -38.03 118.79 -50.28
N LEU A 622 -39.16 118.97 -50.97
CA LEU A 622 -40.17 117.92 -51.15
C LEU A 622 -39.65 116.77 -52.02
N SER A 623 -38.82 117.05 -53.03
CA SER A 623 -38.17 116.01 -53.85
C SER A 623 -37.20 115.17 -53.03
N VAL A 624 -36.36 115.80 -52.20
CA VAL A 624 -35.39 115.11 -51.35
C VAL A 624 -36.08 114.25 -50.28
N SER A 625 -37.15 114.76 -49.67
CA SER A 625 -37.95 113.98 -48.70
C SER A 625 -38.63 112.76 -49.35
N LYS A 626 -39.07 112.88 -50.60
CA LYS A 626 -39.67 111.78 -51.36
C LYS A 626 -38.65 110.70 -51.74
N GLU A 627 -37.43 111.10 -52.12
CA GLU A 627 -36.33 110.16 -52.40
C GLU A 627 -35.89 109.41 -51.13
N ALA A 628 -35.81 110.12 -49.99
CA ALA A 628 -35.46 109.53 -48.70
C ALA A 628 -36.50 108.51 -48.21
N ALA A 629 -37.80 108.85 -48.33
CA ALA A 629 -38.89 107.93 -47.99
C ALA A 629 -38.90 106.67 -48.88
N LYS A 630 -38.52 106.81 -50.15
CA LYS A 630 -38.41 105.68 -51.09
C LYS A 630 -37.24 104.77 -50.72
N SER A 631 -36.08 105.34 -50.40
CA SER A 631 -34.91 104.58 -49.92
C SER A 631 -35.18 103.85 -48.61
N GLU A 632 -35.92 104.47 -47.68
CA GLU A 632 -36.31 103.83 -46.42
C GLU A 632 -37.31 102.68 -46.64
N SER A 633 -38.25 102.84 -47.57
CA SER A 633 -39.17 101.78 -47.98
C SER A 633 -38.44 100.59 -48.62
N GLU A 634 -37.42 100.84 -49.44
CA GLU A 634 -36.61 99.78 -50.06
C GLU A 634 -35.79 99.01 -49.01
N LYS A 635 -35.22 99.70 -48.00
CA LYS A 635 -34.52 99.05 -46.89
C LYS A 635 -35.43 98.14 -46.07
N LYS A 636 -36.62 98.61 -45.69
CA LYS A 636 -37.60 97.80 -44.94
C LYS A 636 -38.08 96.60 -45.74
N ASN A 637 -38.17 96.71 -47.07
CA ASN A 637 -38.54 95.58 -47.91
C ASN A 637 -37.43 94.51 -47.97
N ASN A 638 -36.16 94.93 -47.99
CA ASN A 638 -35.04 93.99 -47.92
C ASN A 638 -34.95 93.29 -46.56
N GLU A 639 -35.15 94.04 -45.46
CA GLU A 639 -35.23 93.44 -44.12
C GLU A 639 -36.37 92.42 -43.99
N TYR A 640 -37.53 92.69 -44.62
CA TYR A 640 -38.65 91.75 -44.66
C TYR A 640 -38.31 90.45 -45.40
N GLU A 641 -37.67 90.54 -46.58
CA GLU A 641 -37.25 89.34 -47.32
C GLU A 641 -36.18 88.54 -46.56
N GLU A 642 -35.21 89.21 -45.92
CA GLU A 642 -34.23 88.51 -45.07
C GLU A 642 -34.86 87.79 -43.87
N LEU A 643 -35.88 88.39 -43.25
CA LEU A 643 -36.64 87.76 -42.16
C LEU A 643 -37.47 86.57 -42.64
N LYS A 644 -38.02 86.65 -43.86
CA LYS A 644 -38.78 85.58 -44.49
C LYS A 644 -37.88 84.38 -44.83
N ASP A 645 -36.70 84.61 -45.39
CA ASP A 645 -35.73 83.55 -45.67
C ASP A 645 -35.25 82.84 -44.38
N LYS A 646 -35.06 83.60 -43.30
CA LYS A 646 -34.74 83.04 -41.96
C LYS A 646 -35.88 82.20 -41.40
N TYR A 647 -37.13 82.62 -41.60
CA TYR A 647 -38.30 81.87 -41.16
C TYR A 647 -38.42 80.54 -41.91
N GLU A 648 -38.26 80.56 -43.24
CA GLU A 648 -38.27 79.34 -44.07
C GLU A 648 -37.14 78.37 -43.67
N THR A 649 -35.95 78.91 -43.33
CA THR A 649 -34.82 78.10 -42.85
C THR A 649 -35.11 77.46 -41.48
N LEU A 650 -35.71 78.19 -40.55
CA LEU A 650 -36.11 77.68 -39.24
C LEU A 650 -37.20 76.60 -39.36
N GLU A 651 -38.12 76.74 -40.30
CA GLU A 651 -39.18 75.76 -40.55
C GLU A 651 -38.61 74.43 -41.09
N LEU A 652 -37.59 74.50 -41.96
CA LEU A 652 -36.85 73.32 -42.42
C LEU A 652 -36.09 72.64 -41.28
N GLN A 653 -35.41 73.41 -40.42
CA GLN A 653 -34.72 72.86 -39.24
C GLN A 653 -35.70 72.20 -38.26
N GLN A 654 -36.89 72.79 -38.07
CA GLN A 654 -37.92 72.20 -37.22
C GLN A 654 -38.46 70.88 -37.79
N MET A 655 -38.62 70.78 -39.12
CA MET A 655 -38.98 69.52 -39.78
C MET A 655 -37.91 68.45 -39.59
N GLU A 656 -36.63 68.82 -39.70
CA GLU A 656 -35.52 67.87 -39.54
C GLU A 656 -35.41 67.33 -38.11
N VAL A 657 -35.57 68.18 -37.09
CA VAL A 657 -35.61 67.75 -35.69
C VAL A 657 -36.79 66.81 -35.42
N LYS A 658 -37.96 67.07 -36.03
CA LYS A 658 -39.12 66.17 -35.89
C LYS A 658 -38.85 64.78 -36.49
N ILE A 659 -38.15 64.70 -37.62
CA ILE A 659 -37.77 63.43 -38.23
C ILE A 659 -36.78 62.68 -37.33
N GLN A 660 -35.79 63.38 -36.77
CA GLN A 660 -34.83 62.77 -35.85
C GLN A 660 -35.49 62.23 -34.57
N LEU A 661 -36.44 62.98 -33.99
CA LEU A 661 -37.22 62.54 -32.84
C LEU A 661 -38.06 61.28 -33.17
N ALA A 662 -38.71 61.23 -34.33
CA ALA A 662 -39.48 60.06 -34.74
C ALA A 662 -38.60 58.82 -34.92
N ASN A 663 -37.38 58.98 -35.44
CA ASN A 663 -36.42 57.86 -35.58
C ASN A 663 -35.94 57.35 -34.21
N LEU A 664 -35.67 58.25 -33.26
CA LEU A 664 -35.28 57.87 -31.89
C LEU A 664 -36.42 57.17 -31.13
N GLU A 665 -37.66 57.60 -31.33
CA GLU A 665 -38.84 56.91 -30.79
C GLU A 665 -38.97 55.50 -31.36
N GLU A 666 -38.71 55.29 -32.66
CA GLU A 666 -38.73 53.96 -33.28
C GLU A 666 -37.60 53.05 -32.75
N GLU A 667 -36.39 53.59 -32.54
CA GLU A 667 -35.28 52.84 -31.95
C GLU A 667 -35.56 52.44 -30.49
N ASN A 668 -36.16 53.33 -29.68
CA ASN A 668 -36.56 52.99 -28.32
C ASN A 668 -37.61 51.87 -28.27
N VAL A 669 -38.59 51.87 -29.17
CA VAL A 669 -39.58 50.79 -29.25
C VAL A 669 -38.90 49.45 -29.58
N LYS A 670 -37.93 49.44 -30.50
CA LYS A 670 -37.16 48.23 -30.83
C LYS A 670 -36.33 47.73 -29.65
N ALA A 671 -35.71 48.64 -28.90
CA ALA A 671 -34.94 48.31 -27.70
C ALA A 671 -35.84 47.72 -26.59
N ASP A 672 -37.05 48.26 -26.39
CA ASP A 672 -38.01 47.73 -25.42
C ASP A 672 -38.56 46.35 -25.82
N GLU A 673 -38.77 46.10 -27.11
CA GLU A 673 -39.14 44.78 -27.63
C GLU A 673 -38.03 43.75 -27.43
N GLU A 674 -36.77 44.12 -27.68
CA GLU A 674 -35.61 43.25 -27.48
C GLU A 674 -35.36 42.95 -26.00
N LYS A 675 -35.49 43.96 -25.13
CA LYS A 675 -35.45 43.80 -23.67
C LYS A 675 -36.53 42.84 -23.18
N SER A 676 -37.76 43.00 -23.65
CA SER A 676 -38.89 42.11 -23.30
C SER A 676 -38.64 40.66 -23.74
N ARG A 677 -38.01 40.47 -24.92
CA ARG A 677 -37.62 39.15 -25.40
C ARG A 677 -36.52 38.53 -24.55
N LEU A 678 -35.47 39.28 -24.21
CA LEU A 678 -34.39 38.81 -23.36
C LEU A 678 -34.89 38.47 -21.94
N GLU A 679 -35.80 39.26 -21.37
CA GLU A 679 -36.44 38.95 -20.09
C GLU A 679 -37.27 37.65 -20.14
N ALA A 680 -37.96 37.39 -21.26
CA ALA A 680 -38.68 36.13 -21.46
C ALA A 680 -37.73 34.94 -21.58
N GLU A 681 -36.62 35.07 -22.33
CA GLU A 681 -35.59 34.04 -22.46
C GLU A 681 -34.92 33.75 -21.10
N LEU A 682 -34.56 34.79 -20.32
CA LEU A 682 -34.03 34.67 -18.96
C LEU A 682 -34.99 33.96 -18.00
N LYS A 683 -36.30 34.20 -18.15
CA LYS A 683 -37.31 33.54 -17.34
C LYS A 683 -37.40 32.05 -17.67
N THR A 684 -37.35 31.68 -18.96
CA THR A 684 -37.33 30.27 -19.37
C THR A 684 -36.08 29.53 -18.93
N THR A 685 -34.89 30.15 -19.03
CA THR A 685 -33.64 29.52 -18.56
C THR A 685 -33.61 29.35 -17.05
N ARG A 686 -34.12 30.32 -16.28
CA ARG A 686 -34.27 30.19 -14.82
C ARG A 686 -35.20 29.05 -14.42
N VAL A 687 -36.31 28.84 -15.12
CA VAL A 687 -37.22 27.72 -14.86
C VAL A 687 -36.54 26.39 -15.17
N SER A 688 -35.87 26.26 -16.32
CA SER A 688 -35.13 25.05 -16.68
C SER A 688 -33.99 24.74 -15.70
N LEU A 689 -33.26 25.76 -15.23
CA LEU A 689 -32.22 25.61 -14.22
C LEU A 689 -32.80 25.16 -12.88
N ALA A 690 -33.94 25.74 -12.45
CA ALA A 690 -34.62 25.32 -11.22
C ALA A 690 -35.09 23.86 -11.28
N GLU A 691 -35.61 23.42 -12.43
CA GLU A 691 -35.98 22.01 -12.66
C GLU A 691 -34.76 21.08 -12.60
N SER A 692 -33.63 21.48 -13.20
CA SER A 692 -32.37 20.72 -13.14
C SER A 692 -31.80 20.64 -11.71
N VAL A 693 -31.92 21.72 -10.93
CA VAL A 693 -31.45 21.75 -9.53
C VAL A 693 -32.31 20.84 -8.65
N GLU A 694 -33.64 20.85 -8.81
CA GLU A 694 -34.49 19.92 -8.06
C GLU A 694 -34.28 18.46 -8.49
N ALA A 695 -34.05 18.18 -9.79
CA ALA A 695 -33.66 16.85 -10.24
C ALA A 695 -32.35 16.38 -9.57
N ALA A 696 -31.31 17.22 -9.57
CA ALA A 696 -30.03 16.92 -8.92
C ALA A 696 -30.18 16.70 -7.41
N LYS A 697 -31.06 17.46 -6.74
CA LYS A 697 -31.34 17.31 -5.31
C LYS A 697 -32.05 15.98 -5.00
N THR A 698 -33.02 15.59 -5.81
CA THR A 698 -33.67 14.26 -5.66
C THR A 698 -32.70 13.11 -5.88
N GLU A 699 -31.78 13.24 -6.84
CA GLU A 699 -30.75 12.22 -7.07
C GLU A 699 -29.74 12.15 -5.92
N ALA A 700 -29.36 13.30 -5.34
CA ALA A 700 -28.50 13.35 -4.17
C ALA A 700 -29.17 12.71 -2.94
N GLU A 701 -30.47 12.93 -2.72
CA GLU A 701 -31.23 12.27 -1.64
C GLU A 701 -31.31 10.75 -1.84
N LYS A 702 -31.49 10.30 -3.09
CA LYS A 702 -31.48 8.87 -3.42
C LYS A 702 -30.12 8.22 -3.13
N LYS A 703 -29.02 8.83 -3.59
CA LYS A 703 -27.66 8.35 -3.30
C LYS A 703 -27.35 8.33 -1.80
N LYS A 704 -27.87 9.30 -1.04
CA LYS A 704 -27.75 9.33 0.42
C LYS A 704 -28.47 8.15 1.09
N LEU A 705 -29.66 7.78 0.61
CA LEU A 705 -30.38 6.61 1.13
C LEU A 705 -29.65 5.29 0.79
N GLU A 706 -29.15 5.15 -0.44
CA GLU A 706 -28.34 3.99 -0.86
C GLU A 706 -27.06 3.85 -0.02
N PHE A 707 -26.39 4.97 0.29
CA PHE A 707 -25.22 4.97 1.17
C PHE A 707 -25.55 4.54 2.60
N GLU A 708 -26.66 5.01 3.17
CA GLU A 708 -27.12 4.58 4.50
C GLU A 708 -27.54 3.10 4.52
N GLU A 709 -28.03 2.55 3.41
CA GLU A 709 -28.32 1.12 3.28
C GLU A 709 -27.03 0.29 3.26
N LEU A 710 -26.05 0.66 2.42
CA LEU A 710 -24.71 0.06 2.39
C LEU A 710 -24.00 0.12 3.76
N LYS A 711 -24.14 1.24 4.48
CA LYS A 711 -23.58 1.38 5.82
C LYS A 711 -24.19 0.38 6.80
N ARG A 712 -25.51 0.16 6.76
CA ARG A 712 -26.17 -0.87 7.58
C ARG A 712 -25.71 -2.28 7.21
N GLU A 713 -25.54 -2.58 5.92
CA GLU A 713 -25.00 -3.86 5.49
C GLU A 713 -23.58 -4.09 6.02
N PHE A 714 -22.73 -3.06 5.99
CA PHE A 714 -21.38 -3.14 6.51
C PHE A 714 -21.34 -3.37 8.03
N GLU A 715 -22.24 -2.73 8.78
CA GLU A 715 -22.42 -2.97 10.22
C GLU A 715 -22.84 -4.42 10.50
N VAL A 716 -23.78 -4.98 9.72
CA VAL A 716 -24.21 -6.37 9.85
C VAL A 716 -23.07 -7.34 9.54
N LEU A 717 -22.30 -7.10 8.48
CA LEU A 717 -21.12 -7.90 8.15
C LEU A 717 -20.05 -7.82 9.25
N GLY A 718 -19.86 -6.65 9.87
CA GLY A 718 -18.99 -6.47 11.03
C GLY A 718 -19.42 -7.31 12.23
N LEU A 719 -20.73 -7.36 12.52
CA LEU A 719 -21.28 -8.21 13.57
C LEU A 719 -21.08 -9.70 13.25
N GLN A 720 -21.35 -10.14 12.01
CA GLN A 720 -21.12 -11.52 11.59
C GLN A 720 -19.64 -11.92 11.69
N GLN A 721 -18.73 -11.03 11.30
CA GLN A 721 -17.29 -11.26 11.44
C GLN A 721 -16.88 -11.42 12.92
N SER A 722 -17.47 -10.61 13.81
CA SER A 722 -17.24 -10.72 15.26
C SER A 722 -17.77 -12.05 15.81
N GLU A 723 -18.93 -12.52 15.34
CA GLU A 723 -19.53 -13.79 15.75
C GLU A 723 -18.68 -14.98 15.27
N ILE A 724 -18.22 -14.96 14.02
CA ILE A 724 -17.32 -15.99 13.48
C ILE A 724 -16.00 -16.02 14.28
N LYS A 725 -15.44 -14.86 14.65
CA LYS A 725 -14.25 -14.80 15.52
C LYS A 725 -14.49 -15.47 16.88
N VAL A 726 -15.63 -15.20 17.51
CA VAL A 726 -16.00 -15.84 18.80
C VAL A 726 -16.18 -17.35 18.65
N GLN A 727 -16.78 -17.81 17.54
CA GLN A 727 -16.89 -19.24 17.25
C GLN A 727 -15.52 -19.89 17.05
N MET A 728 -14.62 -19.25 16.31
CA MET A 728 -13.25 -19.72 16.10
C MET A 728 -12.46 -19.80 17.41
N THR A 729 -12.59 -18.81 18.31
CA THR A 729 -11.92 -18.87 19.62
C THR A 729 -12.44 -20.03 20.47
N LYS A 730 -13.76 -20.29 20.46
CA LYS A 730 -14.34 -21.43 21.17
C LYS A 730 -13.84 -22.77 20.64
N LEU A 731 -13.78 -22.92 19.31
CA LEU A 731 -13.24 -24.13 18.68
C LEU A 731 -11.75 -24.33 19.00
N GLN A 732 -10.97 -23.24 19.05
CA GLN A 732 -9.56 -23.29 19.45
C GLN A 732 -9.40 -23.74 20.92
N GLU A 733 -10.26 -23.26 21.83
CA GLU A 733 -10.29 -23.69 23.22
C GLU A 733 -10.70 -25.17 23.38
N GLU A 734 -11.67 -25.64 22.61
CA GLU A 734 -12.07 -27.05 22.61
C GLU A 734 -10.98 -27.97 22.04
N LYS A 735 -10.31 -27.53 20.98
CA LYS A 735 -9.15 -28.22 20.39
C LYS A 735 -8.03 -28.36 21.41
N THR A 736 -7.61 -27.27 22.05
CA THR A 736 -6.54 -27.28 23.06
C THR A 736 -6.89 -28.13 24.27
N LYS A 737 -8.15 -28.10 24.74
CA LYS A 737 -8.62 -29.02 25.80
C LYS A 737 -8.54 -30.49 25.38
N SER A 738 -8.91 -30.80 24.14
CA SER A 738 -8.87 -32.17 23.61
C SER A 738 -7.44 -32.67 23.44
N GLU A 739 -6.54 -31.82 22.93
CA GLU A 739 -5.11 -32.10 22.82
C GLU A 739 -4.48 -32.35 24.20
N LEU A 740 -4.77 -31.51 25.19
CA LEU A 740 -4.27 -31.69 26.56
C LEU A 740 -4.79 -32.99 27.19
N ALA A 741 -6.05 -33.35 26.95
CA ALA A 741 -6.63 -34.60 27.45
C ALA A 741 -5.99 -35.84 26.80
N LEU A 742 -5.69 -35.78 25.50
CA LEU A 742 -4.97 -36.84 24.79
C LEU A 742 -3.53 -36.95 25.28
N GLN A 743 -2.82 -35.83 25.43
CA GLN A 743 -1.46 -35.80 25.95
C GLN A 743 -1.38 -36.45 27.33
N LYS A 744 -2.30 -36.10 28.23
CA LYS A 744 -2.35 -36.69 29.57
C LYS A 744 -2.57 -38.21 29.54
N LYS A 745 -3.45 -38.71 28.66
CA LYS A 745 -3.64 -40.16 28.48
C LYS A 745 -2.38 -40.85 27.96
N CYS A 746 -1.69 -40.26 26.99
CA CYS A 746 -0.44 -40.80 26.47
C CYS A 746 0.66 -40.82 27.54
N GLU A 747 0.74 -39.79 28.38
CA GLU A 747 1.67 -39.74 29.53
C GLU A 747 1.35 -40.84 30.57
N GLU A 748 0.07 -41.02 30.91
CA GLU A 748 -0.39 -42.09 31.82
C GLU A 748 -0.05 -43.49 31.27
N GLU A 749 -0.28 -43.73 29.97
CA GLU A 749 0.08 -44.99 29.30
C GLU A 749 1.59 -45.20 29.27
N ALA A 750 2.38 -44.16 28.97
CA ALA A 750 3.83 -44.22 28.97
C ALA A 750 4.38 -44.53 30.37
N GLU A 751 3.79 -43.96 31.43
CA GLU A 751 4.18 -44.25 32.82
C GLU A 751 3.84 -45.69 33.22
N GLN A 752 2.70 -46.22 32.76
CA GLN A 752 2.35 -47.64 32.96
C GLN A 752 3.34 -48.57 32.26
N TRP A 753 3.72 -48.28 31.02
CA TRP A 753 4.73 -49.05 30.30
C TRP A 753 6.10 -48.96 30.98
N ARG A 754 6.48 -47.78 31.46
CA ARG A 754 7.73 -47.60 32.21
C ARG A 754 7.74 -48.45 33.48
N LYS A 755 6.64 -48.50 34.23
CA LYS A 755 6.50 -49.38 35.41
C LYS A 755 6.65 -50.85 35.02
N LYS A 756 5.96 -51.30 33.97
CA LYS A 756 6.10 -52.68 33.46
C LYS A 756 7.54 -53.02 33.04
N CYS A 757 8.22 -52.11 32.35
CA CYS A 757 9.63 -52.30 31.98
C CYS A 757 10.52 -52.44 33.21
N ASN A 758 10.34 -51.58 34.23
CA ASN A 758 11.08 -51.69 35.48
C ASN A 758 10.80 -53.02 36.20
N ASP A 759 9.55 -53.47 36.23
CA ASP A 759 9.18 -54.77 36.83
C ASP A 759 9.85 -55.93 36.08
N PHE A 760 9.88 -55.89 34.75
CA PHE A 760 10.58 -56.89 33.95
C PHE A 760 12.10 -56.86 34.16
N GLU A 761 12.70 -55.68 34.30
CA GLU A 761 14.12 -55.55 34.63
C GLU A 761 14.44 -56.13 36.02
N GLN A 762 13.61 -55.85 37.03
CA GLN A 762 13.75 -56.45 38.35
C GLN A 762 13.59 -57.97 38.30
N GLN A 763 12.62 -58.47 37.53
CA GLN A 763 12.42 -59.91 37.34
C GLN A 763 13.63 -60.56 36.63
N LYS A 764 14.18 -59.89 35.61
CA LYS A 764 15.39 -60.33 34.92
C LYS A 764 16.58 -60.41 35.87
N ALA A 765 16.81 -59.37 36.67
CA ALA A 765 17.89 -59.35 37.67
C ALA A 765 17.72 -60.47 38.72
N ALA A 766 16.50 -60.71 39.19
CA ALA A 766 16.22 -61.81 40.11
C ALA A 766 16.46 -63.19 39.48
N ASN A 767 16.12 -63.36 38.20
CA ASN A 767 16.39 -64.58 37.45
C ASN A 767 17.89 -64.80 37.21
N GLU A 768 18.64 -63.76 36.88
CA GLU A 768 20.10 -63.82 36.75
C GLU A 768 20.76 -64.20 38.08
N GLN A 769 20.30 -63.65 39.21
CA GLN A 769 20.76 -64.05 40.53
C GLN A 769 20.48 -65.54 40.82
N ARG A 770 19.28 -66.03 40.48
CA ARG A 770 18.96 -67.46 40.61
C ARG A 770 19.83 -68.34 39.72
N LEU A 771 20.12 -67.90 38.50
CA LEU A 771 21.00 -68.62 37.58
C LEU A 771 22.41 -68.74 38.17
N ASN A 772 22.96 -67.64 38.69
CA ASN A 772 24.27 -67.65 39.35
C ASN A 772 24.30 -68.59 40.57
N GLN A 773 23.24 -68.59 41.39
CA GLN A 773 23.10 -69.54 42.51
C GLN A 773 23.11 -71.00 42.03
N LEU A 774 22.37 -71.31 40.96
CA LEU A 774 22.37 -72.65 40.36
C LEU A 774 23.73 -73.03 39.79
N ASP A 775 24.47 -72.10 39.19
CA ASP A 775 25.82 -72.36 38.67
C ASP A 775 26.83 -72.59 39.82
N GLU A 776 26.72 -71.86 40.93
CA GLU A 776 27.50 -72.10 42.14
C GLU A 776 27.19 -73.48 42.75
N GLU A 777 25.90 -73.84 42.87
CA GLU A 777 25.46 -75.16 43.34
C GLU A 777 25.96 -76.27 42.41
N LYS A 778 25.85 -76.08 41.09
CA LYS A 778 26.38 -77.01 40.09
C LYS A 778 27.88 -77.20 40.26
N SER A 779 28.64 -76.11 40.37
CA SER A 779 30.10 -76.15 40.58
C SER A 779 30.48 -76.88 41.87
N ARG A 780 29.70 -76.67 42.94
CA ARG A 780 29.87 -77.37 44.22
C ARG A 780 29.60 -78.87 44.07
N LEU A 781 28.51 -79.25 43.41
CA LEU A 781 28.15 -80.65 43.15
C LEU A 781 29.19 -81.34 42.26
N GLU A 782 29.69 -80.68 41.22
CA GLU A 782 30.77 -81.18 40.37
C GLU A 782 32.06 -81.42 41.17
N SER A 783 32.42 -80.49 42.07
CA SER A 783 33.56 -80.65 42.97
C SER A 783 33.37 -81.82 43.95
N GLU A 784 32.17 -82.00 44.48
CA GLU A 784 31.83 -83.11 45.37
C GLU A 784 31.86 -84.46 44.63
N LEU A 785 31.37 -84.50 43.39
CA LEU A 785 31.43 -85.67 42.52
C LEU A 785 32.88 -86.03 42.16
N LEU A 786 33.73 -85.04 41.89
CA LEU A 786 35.17 -85.24 41.70
C LEU A 786 35.82 -85.84 42.96
N ARG A 787 35.44 -85.35 44.14
CA ARG A 787 35.92 -85.87 45.42
C ARG A 787 35.47 -87.32 45.62
N LEU A 788 34.20 -87.64 45.36
CA LEU A 788 33.66 -88.99 45.46
C LEU A 788 34.30 -89.94 44.45
N SER A 789 34.60 -89.47 43.25
CA SER A 789 35.34 -90.23 42.24
C SER A 789 36.77 -90.52 42.71
N SER A 790 37.46 -89.53 43.30
CA SER A 790 38.79 -89.71 43.88
C SER A 790 38.79 -90.71 45.03
N THR A 791 37.78 -90.67 45.92
CA THR A 791 37.67 -91.63 47.03
C THR A 791 37.32 -93.02 46.53
N SER A 792 36.48 -93.15 45.50
CA SER A 792 36.18 -94.42 44.83
C SER A 792 37.42 -95.01 44.14
N SER A 793 38.24 -94.17 43.48
CA SER A 793 39.52 -94.57 42.89
C SER A 793 40.49 -95.06 43.97
N ASN A 794 40.63 -94.32 45.08
CA ASN A 794 41.47 -94.74 46.21
C ASN A 794 40.98 -96.06 46.81
N ALA A 795 39.67 -96.23 47.01
CA ALA A 795 39.11 -97.48 47.49
C ALA A 795 39.35 -98.65 46.52
N SER A 796 39.31 -98.40 45.20
CA SER A 796 39.63 -99.40 44.17
C SER A 796 41.12 -99.78 44.18
N GLN A 797 42.01 -98.80 44.38
CA GLN A 797 43.44 -99.04 44.57
C GLN A 797 43.70 -99.85 45.84
N ASP A 798 43.03 -99.53 46.95
CA ASP A 798 43.13 -100.28 48.21
C ASP A 798 42.62 -101.71 48.06
N LEU A 799 41.50 -101.93 47.36
CA LEU A 799 41.01 -103.28 47.04
C LEU A 799 42.02 -104.05 46.19
N THR A 800 42.67 -103.40 45.22
CA THR A 800 43.71 -104.01 44.39
C THR A 800 44.94 -104.37 45.23
N ARG A 801 45.35 -103.49 46.15
CA ARG A 801 46.44 -103.72 47.10
C ARG A 801 46.14 -104.90 48.02
N LEU A 802 44.95 -104.91 48.64
CA LEU A 802 44.48 -106.02 49.48
C LEU A 802 44.36 -107.33 48.70
N HIS A 803 43.94 -107.29 47.44
CA HIS A 803 43.93 -108.47 46.57
C HIS A 803 45.36 -108.98 46.32
N GLY A 804 46.31 -108.08 46.07
CA GLY A 804 47.74 -108.42 45.97
C GLY A 804 48.31 -109.05 47.24
N GLU A 805 48.01 -108.46 48.41
CA GLU A 805 48.38 -109.02 49.73
C GLU A 805 47.77 -110.40 49.96
N LEU A 806 46.50 -110.61 49.57
CA LEU A 806 45.83 -111.90 49.66
C LEU A 806 46.44 -112.95 48.72
N MET A 807 46.86 -112.55 47.52
CA MET A 807 47.58 -113.42 46.59
C MET A 807 48.97 -113.81 47.14
N ALA A 808 49.69 -112.88 47.75
CA ALA A 808 50.94 -113.17 48.46
C ALA A 808 50.71 -114.13 49.64
N ALA A 809 49.65 -113.93 50.43
CA ALA A 809 49.26 -114.85 51.50
C ALA A 809 48.86 -116.25 50.99
N ARG A 810 48.23 -116.34 49.81
CA ARG A 810 47.98 -117.62 49.14
C ARG A 810 49.26 -118.30 48.67
N GLN A 811 50.26 -117.53 48.24
CA GLN A 811 51.56 -118.07 47.85
C GLN A 811 52.31 -118.62 49.07
N THR A 812 52.32 -117.91 50.21
CA THR A 812 52.90 -118.43 51.46
C THR A 812 52.14 -119.63 52.02
N LEU A 813 50.82 -119.71 51.83
CA LEU A 813 50.04 -120.92 52.12
C LEU A 813 50.47 -122.10 51.22
N GLY A 814 50.78 -121.86 49.95
CA GLY A 814 51.36 -122.86 49.05
C GLY A 814 52.73 -123.36 49.51
N GLU A 815 53.57 -122.48 50.04
CA GLU A 815 54.85 -122.84 50.66
C GLU A 815 54.65 -123.68 51.94
N ALA A 816 53.67 -123.33 52.77
CA ALA A 816 53.29 -124.11 53.95
C ALA A 816 52.72 -125.50 53.58
N GLN A 817 51.94 -125.61 52.51
CA GLN A 817 51.48 -126.88 51.96
C GLN A 817 52.65 -127.72 51.42
N SER A 818 53.63 -127.11 50.75
CA SER A 818 54.85 -127.82 50.33
C SER A 818 55.66 -128.33 51.53
N GLN A 819 55.75 -127.56 52.63
CA GLN A 819 56.34 -128.03 53.89
C GLN A 819 55.53 -129.18 54.51
N SER A 820 54.21 -129.13 54.45
CA SER A 820 53.33 -130.21 54.91
C SER A 820 53.53 -131.50 54.11
N SER A 821 53.65 -131.43 52.78
CA SER A 821 53.97 -132.59 51.95
C SER A 821 55.37 -133.15 52.24
N LYS A 822 56.33 -132.30 52.63
CA LYS A 822 57.68 -132.73 53.04
C LYS A 822 57.65 -133.51 54.37
N LEU A 823 56.83 -133.07 55.33
CA LEU A 823 56.60 -133.77 56.60
C LEU A 823 55.83 -135.08 56.41
N GLU A 824 54.88 -135.16 55.46
CA GLU A 824 54.25 -136.44 55.11
C GLU A 824 55.24 -137.44 54.50
N LEU A 825 56.18 -136.97 53.66
CA LEU A 825 57.25 -137.80 53.14
C LEU A 825 58.17 -138.34 54.25
N GLU A 826 58.53 -137.52 55.24
CA GLU A 826 59.26 -137.99 56.43
C GLU A 826 58.45 -139.00 57.26
N LYS A 827 57.14 -138.78 57.43
CA LYS A 827 56.26 -139.72 58.13
C LYS A 827 56.22 -141.08 57.42
N THR A 828 56.06 -141.11 56.10
CA THR A 828 56.09 -142.36 55.32
C THR A 828 57.43 -143.07 55.38
N GLY A 829 58.54 -142.31 55.42
CA GLY A 829 59.89 -142.87 55.63
C GLY A 829 60.06 -143.52 57.01
N LEU A 830 59.51 -142.90 58.06
CA LEU A 830 59.51 -143.47 59.42
C LEU A 830 58.60 -144.71 59.53
N GLU A 831 57.47 -144.73 58.83
CA GLU A 831 56.57 -145.90 58.78
C GLU A 831 57.21 -147.09 58.03
N GLN A 832 57.97 -146.86 56.95
CA GLN A 832 58.74 -147.91 56.27
C GLN A 832 59.87 -148.47 57.14
N LEU A 833 60.57 -147.62 57.91
CA LEU A 833 61.60 -148.06 58.85
C LEU A 833 60.99 -148.98 59.93
N ASN A 834 59.81 -148.61 60.43
CA ASN A 834 59.10 -149.38 61.46
C ASN A 834 58.61 -150.74 60.93
N ALA A 835 58.14 -150.79 59.68
CA ALA A 835 57.77 -152.04 59.00
C ALA A 835 58.98 -152.97 58.78
N THR A 836 60.16 -152.41 58.49
CA THR A 836 61.41 -153.18 58.31
C THR A 836 61.88 -153.81 59.63
N LEU A 837 61.80 -153.06 60.73
CA LEU A 837 62.08 -153.57 62.08
C LEU A 837 61.12 -154.69 62.51
N HIS A 838 59.83 -154.59 62.15
CA HIS A 838 58.86 -155.66 62.42
C HIS A 838 59.16 -156.94 61.63
N SER A 839 59.55 -156.81 60.34
CA SER A 839 59.93 -157.97 59.51
C SER A 839 61.21 -158.67 60.04
N ASP A 840 62.18 -157.91 60.53
CA ASP A 840 63.43 -158.46 61.08
C ASP A 840 63.24 -159.15 62.44
N LEU A 841 62.27 -158.71 63.25
CA LEU A 841 61.87 -159.41 64.47
C LEU A 841 61.14 -160.73 64.12
N GLN A 842 60.24 -160.71 63.15
CA GLN A 842 59.51 -161.90 62.70
C GLN A 842 60.42 -162.99 62.12
N LYS A 843 61.46 -162.62 61.36
CA LYS A 843 62.49 -163.55 60.85
C LYS A 843 63.37 -164.15 61.94
N ARG A 844 63.55 -163.46 63.08
CA ARG A 844 64.27 -164.00 64.24
C ARG A 844 63.43 -165.02 65.00
N ASP A 845 62.13 -164.78 65.13
CA ASP A 845 61.20 -165.73 65.76
C ASP A 845 61.02 -167.00 64.92
N GLU A 846 61.01 -166.91 63.59
CA GLU A 846 61.00 -168.07 62.67
C GLU A 846 62.24 -168.95 62.83
N LYS A 847 63.44 -168.37 63.00
CA LYS A 847 64.68 -169.12 63.25
C LYS A 847 64.68 -169.87 64.59
N ILE A 848 64.02 -169.34 65.61
CA ILE A 848 63.90 -169.99 66.92
C ILE A 848 62.97 -171.22 66.83
N VAL A 849 61.94 -171.17 65.99
CA VAL A 849 61.05 -172.30 65.70
C VAL A 849 61.76 -173.38 64.87
N GLU A 850 62.56 -173.01 63.86
CA GLU A 850 63.35 -173.95 63.06
C GLU A 850 64.34 -174.77 63.91
N PHE A 851 65.09 -174.12 64.82
CA PHE A 851 66.01 -174.82 65.72
C PHE A 851 65.31 -175.79 66.67
N SER A 852 64.07 -175.50 67.04
CA SER A 852 63.25 -176.39 67.87
C SER A 852 62.80 -177.64 67.10
N SER A 853 62.60 -177.54 65.78
CA SER A 853 62.26 -178.70 64.91
C SER A 853 63.47 -179.59 64.59
N LEU A 854 64.64 -178.99 64.33
CA LEU A 854 65.89 -179.71 64.08
C LEU A 854 66.33 -180.57 65.28
N LYS A 855 66.01 -180.11 66.49
CA LYS A 855 66.21 -180.88 67.72
C LYS A 855 65.35 -182.15 67.76
N ALA A 856 64.11 -182.09 67.25
CA ALA A 856 63.19 -183.24 67.23
C ALA A 856 63.56 -184.27 66.14
N ASP A 857 64.10 -183.84 65.00
CA ASP A 857 64.48 -184.74 63.90
C ASP A 857 65.75 -185.56 64.19
N LEU A 858 66.71 -184.99 64.95
CA LEU A 858 67.89 -185.74 65.38
C LEU A 858 67.55 -186.84 66.40
N GLU A 859 66.56 -186.61 67.27
CA GLU A 859 66.04 -187.65 68.17
C GLU A 859 65.37 -188.80 67.39
N ARG A 860 64.80 -188.52 66.20
CA ARG A 860 64.19 -189.53 65.32
C ARG A 860 65.22 -190.39 64.56
N GLN A 861 66.34 -189.80 64.12
CA GLN A 861 67.41 -190.56 63.44
C GLN A 861 68.11 -191.56 64.37
N ILE A 862 68.16 -191.26 65.67
CA ILE A 862 68.64 -192.17 66.71
C ILE A 862 67.77 -193.45 66.81
N GLN A 863 66.50 -193.39 66.35
CA GLN A 863 65.57 -194.53 66.35
C GLN A 863 65.61 -195.38 65.07
N GLU A 864 65.87 -194.79 63.89
CA GLU A 864 65.86 -195.51 62.60
C GLU A 864 67.10 -196.40 62.37
N VAL A 865 68.30 -195.96 62.78
CA VAL A 865 69.54 -196.78 62.62
C VAL A 865 69.54 -197.99 63.56
N SER A 866 68.84 -197.89 64.67
CA SER A 866 68.54 -199.03 65.55
C SER A 866 67.56 -200.05 64.95
N GLN A 867 66.97 -199.78 63.78
CA GLN A 867 66.01 -200.70 63.11
C GLN A 867 66.60 -201.38 61.84
N THR A 868 67.80 -200.97 61.41
CA THR A 868 68.60 -201.57 60.32
C THR A 868 69.88 -202.29 60.79
N LEU A 869 70.15 -202.60 62.05
CA LEU A 869 69.66 -203.81 62.75
C LEU A 869 69.73 -205.11 61.92
N LYS A 870 69.49 -206.27 62.51
CA LYS A 870 68.18 -206.89 62.25
C LYS A 870 68.17 -207.70 60.93
N ASP A 871 68.34 -207.05 59.79
CA ASP A 871 68.05 -207.62 58.47
C ASP A 871 69.29 -208.20 57.75
N ASP A 872 70.47 -207.57 57.84
CA ASP A 872 71.66 -208.07 57.14
C ASP A 872 72.27 -209.32 57.81
N GLN A 873 71.94 -209.52 59.09
CA GLN A 873 72.22 -210.73 59.85
C GLN A 873 71.39 -211.95 59.39
N LYS A 874 70.36 -211.78 58.52
CA LYS A 874 69.50 -212.86 58.02
C LYS A 874 69.72 -213.23 56.55
N LYS A 875 70.48 -212.44 55.78
CA LYS A 875 70.63 -212.64 54.33
C LYS A 875 71.83 -213.51 53.95
N PHE A 876 72.93 -213.47 54.71
CA PHE A 876 74.13 -214.26 54.37
C PHE A 876 74.06 -215.73 54.79
N GLU A 877 73.15 -216.10 55.71
CA GLU A 877 72.85 -217.52 56.00
C GLU A 877 72.12 -218.24 54.84
N LYS A 878 71.63 -217.52 53.81
CA LYS A 878 70.87 -218.08 52.69
C LYS A 878 71.66 -218.36 51.40
N GLU A 879 72.90 -217.87 51.23
CA GLU A 879 73.78 -218.20 50.09
C GLU A 879 74.66 -219.44 50.34
N LYS A 880 74.34 -220.17 51.40
CA LYS A 880 74.87 -221.46 51.82
C LYS A 880 74.69 -222.61 50.80
N ASP A 881 73.80 -222.54 49.79
CA ASP A 881 73.23 -223.79 49.24
C ASP A 881 73.19 -223.97 47.69
N ALA A 882 73.82 -223.15 46.84
CA ALA A 882 73.61 -223.19 45.36
C ALA A 882 74.81 -223.50 44.42
N ALA A 883 76.02 -223.84 44.90
CA ALA A 883 77.12 -224.30 44.02
C ALA A 883 77.87 -225.53 44.60
N LYS A 884 77.40 -226.73 44.20
CA LYS A 884 78.15 -227.98 44.07
C LYS A 884 78.79 -228.01 42.68
N THR A 885 79.92 -228.71 42.47
CA THR A 885 80.44 -229.18 41.16
C THR A 885 80.63 -228.08 40.10
N GLU A 886 81.81 -227.55 39.82
CA GLU A 886 83.20 -227.82 40.30
C GLU A 886 83.51 -227.31 41.71
#